data_AF-A0A316K2Q1-F1
#
_entry.id   AF-A0A316K2Q1-F1
#
_cell.length_a   1.000
_cell.length_b   1.000
_cell.length_c   1.000
_cell.angle_alpha   90.00
_cell.angle_beta   90.00
_cell.angle_gamma   90.00
#
_symmetry.space_group_name_H-M   'P 1'
#
loop_
_entity.id
_entity.type
_entity.pdbx_description
1 polymer ?
#
loop_
_entity_poly.entity_id
_entity_poly.type
_entity_poly.pdbx_seq_one_letter_code
_entity_poly.pdbx_strand_id
1 'polypeptide(L)'
;MPSSPSSASSSIQDAPSSIELFYKSIYAIADKISHSSGVSNPLQSWGADGVSNQYYGAVCAYVWSLPIQQFWEKQGLYTTQSVEGGKPINKFYNAKTIDQGTTIVSPNTEVLYSNAFIDVSENVVEVNYPLSQGVYTLVEVLDPFTNVQFSGGSAHTSSDSNQVVGQVFYWANASEDILNYIDSNYKDTAIALQSPQAWVLGRVEVDPYQNPSASADAQTPYQSANPNSSLAFGTAKSLNDQFSISIPYPKPPVTPTGTSQVTNPDESKTYEGYFKQVANAVSSNSTYVYYSGTTDGQLNSKGTLYSQSSMFENFGGSGPYSIGLTASAWPGSGSTVIEQGFSDAQSAVSLIGKNSSASSDTQYWSVNTTLGQYKPSYQLTSPGWVTAAAAASVGLGANVAGDGTYPKATQDSSGSSLSTSEDYLIDFSASGLPPIDDPGFWSVTIYDSNNYLVSTNGYAASETYYLDPDDSSATAASGVYALGSAQLSYLDTDNIPLKLSPTAPANQQYWIPTPSSGSTFSVVLRLYNPVPASSVANASVLSSSNPWQPPGIERLSTTTNGRLSGSLVYLDTDGNLNLSANEKSATTNADGQFIKRSLEGSGTLVLEGGQEPATGTSYKGKLFALEGSEVISPLSTVDWGMERVGITEETRKNIIRTLTLGAYEYLNGESLDWEKLDSIDPTMIAPHQVARLDLPYADKLAKATSLVNSVLGLYLSRVYESLEPMGGGAGGATSAYFTSKYPEIVVKASSLIANLVGEKSAGNPFVRLNSVESVVASDLERIAEFAMSISSDPYEAFSQNLSRFKALELGSDGARSGFPLLADSGFSSRDPITGYSFAGLPPRNTNSFGGVLRDSLISPGGSVVKAGGKSGRTLWDVIADDAGTYFEGLTNRSGQLFDLGPTALLGQEHLNVFGPNSFGFDDLLSVLPQLPLGF
;
A
#
# COMPACT_ATOMS: atom_id res chain seq x y z
N MET A 1 -14.91 -2.23 -40.65
CA MET A 1 -14.65 -0.78 -40.67
C MET A 1 -14.78 -0.27 -39.25
N PRO A 2 -13.74 0.32 -38.66
CA PRO A 2 -13.85 1.00 -37.39
C PRO A 2 -14.82 2.19 -37.48
N SER A 3 -15.37 2.58 -36.34
CA SER A 3 -16.33 3.66 -36.10
C SER A 3 -16.02 4.96 -36.85
N SER A 4 -16.70 5.24 -37.96
CA SER A 4 -16.58 6.55 -38.61
C SER A 4 -17.61 7.54 -38.02
N PRO A 5 -17.18 8.70 -37.51
CA PRO A 5 -18.06 9.85 -37.26
C PRO A 5 -18.90 10.29 -38.46
N SER A 6 -18.55 9.90 -39.69
CA SER A 6 -19.36 10.17 -40.89
C SER A 6 -20.71 9.42 -40.91
N SER A 7 -20.90 8.42 -40.04
CA SER A 7 -22.14 7.65 -39.91
C SER A 7 -23.15 8.24 -38.91
N ALA A 8 -22.84 9.38 -38.28
CA ALA A 8 -23.75 10.08 -37.38
C ALA A 8 -25.11 10.25 -38.05
N SER A 9 -26.16 9.68 -37.45
CA SER A 9 -27.53 9.91 -37.92
C SER A 9 -27.78 11.41 -37.99
N SER A 10 -28.43 11.87 -39.05
CA SER A 10 -28.56 13.24 -39.56
C SER A 10 -29.13 14.34 -38.64
N SER A 11 -28.98 14.27 -37.31
CA SER A 11 -29.36 15.32 -36.37
C SER A 11 -28.32 15.48 -35.24
N ILE A 12 -27.68 16.64 -35.20
CA ILE A 12 -26.87 17.10 -34.05
C ILE A 12 -27.78 17.16 -32.82
N GLN A 13 -27.32 16.63 -31.69
CA GLN A 13 -28.02 16.73 -30.40
C GLN A 13 -27.37 17.79 -29.51
N ASP A 14 -28.16 18.59 -28.82
CA ASP A 14 -27.61 19.50 -27.81
C ASP A 14 -27.17 18.72 -26.56
N ALA A 15 -25.95 18.97 -26.09
CA ALA A 15 -25.47 18.47 -24.82
C ALA A 15 -26.20 19.17 -23.65
N PRO A 16 -26.37 18.49 -22.51
CA PRO A 16 -27.10 19.07 -21.38
C PRO A 16 -26.36 20.26 -20.75
N SER A 17 -26.99 21.42 -20.58
CA SER A 17 -26.28 22.68 -20.24
C SER A 17 -26.61 23.29 -18.87
N SER A 18 -27.22 22.55 -17.93
CA SER A 18 -27.52 23.09 -16.59
C SER A 18 -26.27 23.16 -15.70
N ILE A 19 -25.86 24.38 -15.30
CA ILE A 19 -24.77 24.60 -14.34
C ILE A 19 -25.11 24.04 -12.96
N GLU A 20 -26.35 24.19 -12.51
CA GLU A 20 -26.79 23.64 -11.22
C GLU A 20 -26.64 22.13 -11.15
N LEU A 21 -27.16 21.42 -12.16
CA LEU A 21 -27.10 19.96 -12.17
C LEU A 21 -25.66 19.47 -12.35
N PHE A 22 -24.87 20.17 -13.16
CA PHE A 22 -23.46 19.83 -13.33
C PHE A 22 -22.66 20.02 -12.04
N TYR A 23 -22.80 21.18 -11.39
CA TYR A 23 -22.13 21.44 -10.12
C TYR A 23 -22.52 20.41 -9.05
N LYS A 24 -23.82 20.12 -8.91
CA LYS A 24 -24.31 19.10 -7.96
C LYS A 24 -23.73 17.72 -8.26
N SER A 25 -23.54 17.36 -9.53
CA SER A 25 -22.88 16.11 -9.91
C SER A 25 -21.42 16.09 -9.47
N ILE A 26 -20.65 17.15 -9.75
CA ILE A 26 -19.25 17.24 -9.34
C ILE A 26 -19.15 17.16 -7.81
N TYR A 27 -19.98 17.94 -7.11
CA TYR A 27 -20.05 17.96 -5.65
C TYR A 27 -20.35 16.57 -5.08
N ALA A 28 -21.39 15.89 -5.56
CA ALA A 28 -21.77 14.58 -5.03
C ALA A 28 -20.69 13.50 -5.23
N ILE A 29 -19.97 13.53 -6.36
CA ILE A 29 -18.86 12.60 -6.62
C ILE A 29 -17.69 12.93 -5.69
N ALA A 30 -17.29 14.20 -5.60
CA ALA A 30 -16.22 14.65 -4.71
C ALA A 30 -16.54 14.34 -3.24
N ASP A 31 -17.79 14.56 -2.82
CA ASP A 31 -18.28 14.32 -1.46
C ASP A 31 -18.24 12.83 -1.10
N LYS A 32 -18.74 11.97 -1.98
CA LYS A 32 -18.67 10.51 -1.78
C LYS A 32 -17.23 10.05 -1.57
N ILE A 33 -16.32 10.55 -2.40
CA ILE A 33 -14.90 10.19 -2.35
C ILE A 33 -14.25 10.75 -1.09
N SER A 34 -14.48 12.02 -0.76
CA SER A 34 -13.87 12.68 0.41
C SER A 34 -14.25 11.96 1.70
N HIS A 35 -15.53 11.58 1.84
CA HIS A 35 -16.00 10.77 2.97
C HIS A 35 -15.29 9.41 3.05
N SER A 36 -15.16 8.69 1.93
CA SER A 36 -14.48 7.40 1.90
C SER A 36 -12.98 7.50 2.22
N SER A 37 -12.35 8.63 1.90
CA SER A 37 -10.93 8.89 2.15
C SER A 37 -10.65 9.62 3.48
N GLY A 38 -11.68 9.94 4.26
CA GLY A 38 -11.53 10.68 5.52
C GLY A 38 -10.98 12.11 5.36
N VAL A 39 -11.19 12.73 4.20
CA VAL A 39 -10.74 14.10 3.90
C VAL A 39 -11.94 15.03 3.70
N SER A 40 -11.72 16.34 3.81
CA SER A 40 -12.76 17.33 3.53
C SER A 40 -13.07 17.41 2.05
N ASN A 41 -14.34 17.57 1.70
CA ASN A 41 -14.74 17.93 0.34
C ASN A 41 -14.20 19.34 0.01
N PRO A 42 -13.40 19.51 -1.05
CA PRO A 42 -12.84 20.81 -1.40
C PRO A 42 -13.88 21.81 -1.93
N LEU A 43 -15.05 21.34 -2.35
CA LEU A 43 -16.08 22.18 -2.97
C LEU A 43 -17.05 22.76 -1.93
N GLN A 44 -17.51 23.99 -2.15
CA GLN A 44 -18.59 24.58 -1.36
C GLN A 44 -19.94 23.95 -1.71
N SER A 45 -20.86 23.80 -0.75
CA SER A 45 -22.19 23.25 -1.05
C SER A 45 -23.02 24.19 -1.95
N TRP A 46 -23.92 23.62 -2.75
CA TRP A 46 -24.78 24.40 -3.63
C TRP A 46 -25.77 25.26 -2.82
N GLY A 47 -25.83 26.56 -3.12
CA GLY A 47 -26.69 27.53 -2.42
C GLY A 47 -26.20 27.93 -1.03
N ALA A 48 -24.94 27.62 -0.66
CA ALA A 48 -24.37 28.05 0.61
C ALA A 48 -24.30 29.58 0.71
N ASP A 49 -24.54 30.10 1.91
CA ASP A 49 -24.50 31.53 2.18
C ASP A 49 -23.13 32.13 1.84
N GLY A 50 -23.13 33.21 1.06
CA GLY A 50 -21.90 33.90 0.65
C GLY A 50 -21.17 33.31 -0.56
N VAL A 51 -21.63 32.19 -1.12
CA VAL A 51 -21.04 31.61 -2.35
C VAL A 51 -21.69 32.22 -3.58
N SER A 52 -20.87 32.79 -4.48
CA SER A 52 -21.39 33.46 -5.69
C SER A 52 -21.66 32.47 -6.82
N ASN A 53 -22.53 32.85 -7.77
CA ASN A 53 -22.74 32.06 -8.97
C ASN A 53 -21.48 31.96 -9.85
N GLN A 54 -20.55 32.92 -9.78
CA GLN A 54 -19.29 32.87 -10.51
C GLN A 54 -18.35 31.79 -9.97
N TYR A 55 -18.43 31.47 -8.67
CA TYR A 55 -17.72 30.33 -8.09
C TYR A 55 -18.18 29.02 -8.73
N TYR A 56 -19.50 28.78 -8.76
CA TYR A 56 -20.08 27.59 -9.39
C TYR A 56 -19.77 27.51 -10.90
N GLY A 57 -19.79 28.66 -11.58
CA GLY A 57 -19.39 28.81 -12.97
C GLY A 57 -17.93 28.43 -13.20
N ALA A 58 -17.01 28.90 -12.35
CA ALA A 58 -15.58 28.59 -12.44
C ALA A 58 -15.30 27.09 -12.23
N VAL A 59 -15.96 26.46 -11.24
CA VAL A 59 -15.82 25.01 -11.01
C VAL A 59 -16.28 24.21 -12.23
N CYS A 60 -17.48 24.50 -12.74
CA CYS A 60 -18.02 23.82 -13.91
C CYS A 60 -17.18 24.06 -15.16
N ALA A 61 -16.71 25.29 -15.38
CA ALA A 61 -15.86 25.64 -16.51
C ALA A 61 -14.55 24.86 -16.48
N TYR A 62 -13.89 24.75 -15.31
CA TYR A 62 -12.67 23.96 -15.15
C TYR A 62 -12.90 22.49 -15.51
N VAL A 63 -13.88 21.84 -14.87
CA VAL A 63 -14.15 20.41 -15.08
C VAL A 63 -14.54 20.12 -16.54
N TRP A 64 -15.38 20.95 -17.15
CA TRP A 64 -15.77 20.76 -18.56
C TRP A 64 -14.60 20.93 -19.54
N SER A 65 -13.73 21.92 -19.29
CA SER A 65 -12.69 22.33 -20.24
C SER A 65 -11.36 21.61 -20.09
N LEU A 66 -11.14 20.87 -18.99
CA LEU A 66 -9.84 20.27 -18.69
C LEU A 66 -9.28 19.39 -19.83
N PRO A 67 -10.07 18.53 -20.49
CA PRO A 67 -9.56 17.75 -21.63
C PRO A 67 -9.05 18.61 -22.79
N ILE A 68 -9.84 19.62 -23.22
CA ILE A 68 -9.48 20.49 -24.36
C ILE A 68 -8.36 21.47 -24.03
N GLN A 69 -8.27 21.91 -22.77
CA GLN A 69 -7.13 22.70 -22.30
C GLN A 69 -5.85 21.87 -22.30
N GLN A 70 -5.90 20.65 -21.76
CA GLN A 70 -4.73 19.77 -21.73
C GLN A 70 -4.29 19.37 -23.14
N PHE A 71 -5.21 19.05 -24.05
CA PHE A 71 -4.90 18.85 -25.48
C PHE A 71 -4.14 20.05 -26.06
N TRP A 72 -4.66 21.26 -25.84
CA TRP A 72 -4.08 22.51 -26.35
C TRP A 72 -2.68 22.77 -25.79
N GLU A 73 -2.51 22.60 -24.49
CA GLU A 73 -1.23 22.74 -23.81
C GLU A 73 -0.21 21.73 -24.33
N LYS A 74 -0.58 20.44 -24.45
CA LYS A 74 0.32 19.40 -24.98
C LYS A 74 0.70 19.66 -26.43
N GLN A 75 -0.25 20.05 -27.29
CA GLN A 75 0.05 20.44 -28.67
C GLN A 75 1.06 21.60 -28.70
N GLY A 76 0.85 22.60 -27.85
CA GLY A 76 1.76 23.73 -27.69
C GLY A 76 3.17 23.31 -27.28
N LEU A 77 3.28 22.51 -26.22
CA LEU A 77 4.56 22.00 -25.71
C LEU A 77 5.36 21.27 -26.79
N TYR A 78 4.70 20.42 -27.58
CA TYR A 78 5.36 19.71 -28.67
C TYR A 78 5.82 20.70 -29.75
N THR A 79 4.90 21.54 -30.23
CA THR A 79 5.17 22.45 -31.35
C THR A 79 6.17 23.57 -31.03
N THR A 80 6.26 24.02 -29.77
CA THR A 80 7.09 25.19 -29.39
C THR A 80 8.30 24.91 -28.52
N GLN A 81 8.39 23.76 -27.82
CA GLN A 81 9.37 23.59 -26.73
C GLN A 81 10.32 22.41 -26.82
N SER A 82 10.13 21.48 -27.75
CA SER A 82 11.07 20.38 -27.92
C SER A 82 12.18 20.74 -28.92
N VAL A 83 13.26 21.33 -28.36
CA VAL A 83 14.56 21.63 -28.97
C VAL A 83 14.51 22.74 -30.04
N GLU A 84 15.65 23.40 -30.24
CA GLU A 84 15.97 24.30 -31.37
C GLU A 84 15.30 23.79 -32.68
N GLY A 85 14.12 24.34 -33.03
CA GLY A 85 13.37 23.98 -34.24
C GLY A 85 11.91 23.52 -34.12
N GLY A 86 11.39 23.16 -32.93
CA GLY A 86 9.97 22.76 -32.76
C GLY A 86 9.54 21.51 -33.55
N LYS A 87 8.50 20.82 -33.08
CA LYS A 87 7.97 19.61 -33.74
C LYS A 87 6.81 19.99 -34.70
N PRO A 88 6.89 19.70 -36.02
CA PRO A 88 5.89 20.16 -36.99
C PRO A 88 4.56 19.39 -36.97
N ILE A 89 3.44 20.10 -36.90
CA ILE A 89 2.08 19.54 -37.09
C ILE A 89 2.02 18.70 -38.38
N ASN A 90 1.16 17.68 -38.39
CA ASN A 90 1.03 16.69 -39.48
C ASN A 90 2.31 15.85 -39.67
N LYS A 91 3.06 15.60 -38.59
CA LYS A 91 4.20 14.69 -38.57
C LYS A 91 4.24 13.91 -37.26
N PHE A 92 4.62 12.63 -37.36
CA PHE A 92 4.91 11.82 -36.19
C PHE A 92 6.27 12.14 -35.56
N TYR A 93 6.31 11.98 -34.25
CA TYR A 93 7.50 12.01 -33.42
C TYR A 93 7.59 10.69 -32.68
N ASN A 94 8.30 9.76 -33.29
CA ASN A 94 8.45 8.41 -32.79
C ASN A 94 9.49 8.43 -31.66
N ALA A 95 9.13 7.88 -30.49
CA ALA A 95 10.05 7.76 -29.38
C ALA A 95 11.23 6.89 -29.79
N LYS A 96 12.44 7.37 -29.51
CA LYS A 96 13.67 6.64 -29.79
C LYS A 96 14.05 5.65 -28.69
N THR A 97 13.48 5.82 -27.51
CA THR A 97 13.76 5.07 -26.28
C THR A 97 12.45 4.80 -25.54
N ILE A 98 12.48 3.82 -24.64
CA ILE A 98 11.40 3.61 -23.67
C ILE A 98 11.36 4.81 -22.71
N ASP A 99 10.15 5.25 -22.34
CA ASP A 99 9.99 6.30 -21.34
C ASP A 99 10.15 5.71 -19.94
N GLN A 100 11.14 6.22 -19.21
CA GLN A 100 11.41 5.88 -17.81
C GLN A 100 11.59 7.15 -16.97
N GLY A 101 11.27 8.31 -17.53
CA GLY A 101 11.54 9.61 -16.94
C GLY A 101 10.47 10.06 -15.94
N THR A 102 10.76 11.17 -15.27
CA THR A 102 9.81 11.87 -14.39
C THR A 102 8.92 12.86 -15.15
N THR A 103 9.09 12.98 -16.47
CA THR A 103 8.32 13.91 -17.31
C THR A 103 6.88 13.48 -17.54
N ILE A 104 6.59 12.18 -17.38
CA ILE A 104 5.25 11.59 -17.44
C ILE A 104 5.02 10.83 -16.13
N VAL A 105 3.84 11.01 -15.55
CA VAL A 105 3.42 10.30 -14.34
C VAL A 105 2.97 8.89 -14.73
N SER A 106 3.43 7.86 -14.01
CA SER A 106 3.20 6.43 -14.32
C SER A 106 3.61 5.99 -15.74
N PRO A 107 4.89 6.17 -16.15
CA PRO A 107 5.33 5.80 -17.49
C PRO A 107 5.18 4.29 -17.74
N ASN A 108 4.90 3.91 -18.99
CA ASN A 108 4.79 2.51 -19.41
C ASN A 108 6.11 2.08 -20.08
N THR A 109 6.72 1.01 -19.57
CA THR A 109 8.01 0.50 -20.04
C THR A 109 7.90 -0.59 -21.11
N GLU A 110 6.68 -1.05 -21.38
CA GLU A 110 6.37 -2.20 -22.23
C GLU A 110 5.84 -1.76 -23.62
N VAL A 111 5.74 -0.46 -23.88
CA VAL A 111 5.41 0.09 -25.20
C VAL A 111 6.32 1.25 -25.61
N LEU A 112 6.67 1.32 -26.89
CA LEU A 112 7.24 2.51 -27.52
C LEU A 112 6.11 3.40 -28.04
N TYR A 113 6.17 4.68 -27.66
CA TYR A 113 5.17 5.66 -28.08
C TYR A 113 5.55 6.33 -29.41
N SER A 114 4.53 6.67 -30.19
CA SER A 114 4.62 7.59 -31.32
C SER A 114 3.54 8.66 -31.15
N ASN A 115 3.91 9.93 -31.31
CA ASN A 115 2.98 11.04 -31.07
C ASN A 115 2.87 11.91 -32.33
N ALA A 116 1.67 12.37 -32.68
CA ALA A 116 1.50 13.42 -33.68
C ALA A 116 0.29 14.30 -33.33
N PHE A 117 0.35 15.59 -33.66
CA PHE A 117 -0.84 16.41 -33.72
C PHE A 117 -1.15 16.66 -35.20
N ILE A 118 -2.40 16.45 -35.59
CA ILE A 118 -2.84 16.66 -36.97
C ILE A 118 -3.79 17.85 -37.06
N ASP A 119 -3.71 18.55 -38.19
CA ASP A 119 -4.58 19.65 -38.59
C ASP A 119 -5.15 19.36 -39.98
N VAL A 120 -6.46 19.08 -39.98
CA VAL A 120 -7.29 18.75 -41.15
C VAL A 120 -8.17 19.92 -41.58
N SER A 121 -7.98 21.13 -41.05
CA SER A 121 -8.77 22.32 -41.40
C SER A 121 -8.74 22.65 -42.90
N GLU A 122 -7.56 22.51 -43.52
CA GLU A 122 -7.32 22.75 -44.94
C GLU A 122 -6.66 21.57 -45.66
N ASN A 123 -6.50 20.43 -45.00
CA ASN A 123 -5.78 19.27 -45.53
C ASN A 123 -6.59 17.98 -45.41
N VAL A 124 -6.35 17.06 -46.34
CA VAL A 124 -6.65 15.64 -46.13
C VAL A 124 -5.39 14.98 -45.60
N VAL A 125 -5.51 14.28 -44.48
CA VAL A 125 -4.37 13.66 -43.77
C VAL A 125 -4.54 12.15 -43.78
N GLU A 126 -3.49 11.43 -44.16
CA GLU A 126 -3.42 9.97 -44.07
C GLU A 126 -2.45 9.58 -42.95
N VAL A 127 -2.96 8.91 -41.93
CA VAL A 127 -2.18 8.36 -40.81
C VAL A 127 -1.82 6.93 -41.16
N ASN A 128 -0.52 6.68 -41.34
CA ASN A 128 0.03 5.37 -41.62
C ASN A 128 0.56 4.72 -40.34
N TYR A 129 0.24 3.45 -40.13
CA TYR A 129 0.63 2.69 -38.94
C TYR A 129 0.97 1.24 -39.29
N PRO A 130 1.86 0.58 -38.51
CA PRO A 130 2.25 -0.80 -38.74
C PRO A 130 1.16 -1.79 -38.29
N LEU A 131 0.91 -2.80 -39.11
CA LEU A 131 0.33 -4.08 -38.69
C LEU A 131 1.45 -5.11 -38.63
N SER A 132 1.58 -5.78 -37.50
CA SER A 132 2.61 -6.80 -37.26
C SER A 132 1.98 -8.16 -36.99
N GLN A 133 2.66 -9.24 -37.41
CA GLN A 133 2.30 -10.60 -37.06
C GLN A 133 2.88 -10.92 -35.66
N GLY A 134 2.04 -10.95 -34.63
CA GLY A 134 2.44 -11.34 -33.27
C GLY A 134 3.18 -10.29 -32.44
N VAL A 135 3.09 -9.01 -32.81
CA VAL A 135 3.51 -7.89 -31.95
C VAL A 135 2.33 -6.96 -31.82
N TYR A 136 1.96 -6.58 -30.60
CA TYR A 136 0.88 -5.64 -30.37
C TYR A 136 1.29 -4.24 -30.90
N THR A 137 0.48 -3.70 -31.80
CA THR A 137 0.56 -2.33 -32.30
C THR A 137 -0.80 -1.67 -32.20
N LEU A 138 -0.80 -0.39 -31.85
CA LEU A 138 -2.00 0.43 -31.71
C LEU A 138 -1.76 1.81 -32.33
N VAL A 139 -2.76 2.34 -33.01
CA VAL A 139 -2.88 3.76 -33.31
C VAL A 139 -4.25 4.25 -32.86
N GLU A 140 -4.29 5.39 -32.19
CA GLU A 140 -5.53 6.07 -31.81
C GLU A 140 -5.51 7.50 -32.36
N VAL A 141 -6.66 7.97 -32.82
CA VAL A 141 -6.90 9.38 -33.17
C VAL A 141 -7.97 9.93 -32.24
N LEU A 142 -7.61 10.94 -31.45
CA LEU A 142 -8.45 11.54 -30.41
C LEU A 142 -8.86 12.95 -30.81
N ASP A 143 -10.12 13.30 -30.54
CA ASP A 143 -10.58 14.69 -30.65
C ASP A 143 -9.96 15.58 -29.54
N PRO A 144 -10.12 16.92 -29.61
CA PRO A 144 -9.59 17.82 -28.58
C PRO A 144 -10.16 17.58 -27.18
N PHE A 145 -11.33 16.96 -27.05
CA PHE A 145 -11.90 16.53 -25.77
C PHE A 145 -11.44 15.14 -25.35
N THR A 146 -10.47 14.57 -26.06
CA THR A 146 -9.83 13.26 -25.84
C THR A 146 -10.76 12.05 -25.97
N ASN A 147 -11.84 12.17 -26.73
CA ASN A 147 -12.59 11.00 -27.18
C ASN A 147 -11.87 10.35 -28.35
N VAL A 148 -11.64 9.04 -28.27
CA VAL A 148 -11.05 8.25 -29.36
C VAL A 148 -12.05 8.18 -30.52
N GLN A 149 -11.67 8.73 -31.67
CA GLN A 149 -12.47 8.77 -32.90
C GLN A 149 -12.12 7.63 -33.86
N PHE A 150 -10.90 7.11 -33.74
CA PHE A 150 -10.41 5.97 -34.50
C PHE A 150 -9.44 5.19 -33.63
N SER A 151 -9.53 3.87 -33.70
CA SER A 151 -8.53 2.96 -33.19
C SER A 151 -8.22 1.89 -34.24
N GLY A 152 -6.95 1.51 -34.36
CA GLY A 152 -6.46 0.53 -35.33
C GLY A 152 -5.10 -0.02 -34.92
N GLY A 153 -4.54 -0.90 -35.73
CA GLY A 153 -3.30 -1.64 -35.41
C GLY A 153 -3.56 -3.15 -35.33
N SER A 154 -2.55 -3.90 -34.91
CA SER A 154 -2.66 -5.37 -34.83
C SER A 154 -3.66 -5.82 -33.76
N ALA A 155 -3.97 -4.96 -32.78
CA ALA A 155 -5.05 -5.15 -31.81
C ALA A 155 -6.45 -5.30 -32.45
N HIS A 156 -6.64 -4.76 -33.65
CA HIS A 156 -7.94 -4.74 -34.35
C HIS A 156 -7.98 -5.61 -35.60
N THR A 157 -6.82 -5.84 -36.20
CA THR A 157 -6.70 -6.46 -37.52
C THR A 157 -5.57 -7.48 -37.49
N SER A 158 -5.94 -8.75 -37.61
CA SER A 158 -4.96 -9.80 -37.83
C SER A 158 -4.31 -9.66 -39.21
N SER A 159 -3.02 -9.95 -39.29
CA SER A 159 -2.25 -9.87 -40.52
C SER A 159 -1.29 -11.04 -40.60
N ASP A 160 -1.26 -11.72 -41.75
CA ASP A 160 -0.33 -12.84 -42.00
C ASP A 160 1.10 -12.37 -42.32
N SER A 161 1.32 -11.06 -42.44
CA SER A 161 2.62 -10.44 -42.71
C SER A 161 2.70 -9.01 -42.19
N ASN A 162 3.91 -8.51 -41.92
CA ASN A 162 4.10 -7.11 -41.55
C ASN A 162 3.75 -6.18 -42.73
N GLN A 163 2.87 -5.21 -42.49
CA GLN A 163 2.44 -4.24 -43.50
C GLN A 163 2.19 -2.87 -42.88
N VAL A 164 2.18 -1.83 -43.70
CA VAL A 164 1.78 -0.47 -43.29
C VAL A 164 0.40 -0.19 -43.86
N VAL A 165 -0.53 0.23 -43.01
CA VAL A 165 -1.90 0.60 -43.38
C VAL A 165 -2.09 2.09 -43.20
N GLY A 166 -2.75 2.73 -44.17
CA GLY A 166 -3.12 4.14 -44.12
C GLY A 166 -4.61 4.32 -43.81
N GLN A 167 -4.93 5.18 -42.84
CA GLN A 167 -6.28 5.66 -42.59
C GLN A 167 -6.38 7.15 -42.91
N VAL A 168 -7.34 7.52 -43.76
CA VAL A 168 -7.55 8.89 -44.23
C VAL A 168 -8.54 9.63 -43.33
N PHE A 169 -8.21 10.87 -42.98
CA PHE A 169 -8.99 11.80 -42.17
C PHE A 169 -9.17 13.14 -42.87
N TYR A 170 -10.32 13.76 -42.67
CA TYR A 170 -10.65 15.11 -43.15
C TYR A 170 -11.57 15.82 -42.15
N TRP A 171 -11.65 17.15 -42.21
CA TRP A 171 -12.60 17.90 -41.37
C TRP A 171 -14.03 17.77 -41.90
N ALA A 172 -15.00 17.47 -41.03
CA ALA A 172 -16.41 17.33 -41.41
C ALA A 172 -17.01 18.60 -42.03
N ASN A 173 -16.45 19.77 -41.69
CA ASN A 173 -16.83 21.08 -42.26
C ASN A 173 -15.76 21.62 -43.22
N ALA A 174 -15.00 20.73 -43.87
CA ALA A 174 -14.00 21.12 -44.85
C ALA A 174 -14.63 21.85 -46.05
N SER A 175 -13.79 22.58 -46.81
CA SER A 175 -14.22 23.22 -48.05
C SER A 175 -14.78 22.22 -49.07
N GLU A 176 -15.70 22.68 -49.90
CA GLU A 176 -16.32 21.88 -50.98
C GLU A 176 -15.29 21.15 -51.86
N ASP A 177 -14.13 21.75 -52.14
CA ASP A 177 -13.05 21.13 -52.91
C ASP A 177 -12.49 19.87 -52.22
N ILE A 178 -12.33 19.89 -50.89
CA ILE A 178 -11.88 18.74 -50.10
C ILE A 178 -12.97 17.67 -50.07
N LEU A 179 -14.24 18.07 -49.89
CA LEU A 179 -15.36 17.12 -49.88
C LEU A 179 -15.47 16.37 -51.22
N ASN A 180 -15.34 17.08 -52.34
CA ASN A 180 -15.32 16.49 -53.68
C ASN A 180 -14.10 15.58 -53.90
N TYR A 181 -12.93 15.98 -53.38
CA TYR A 181 -11.73 15.14 -53.43
C TYR A 181 -11.93 13.83 -52.64
N ILE A 182 -12.51 13.90 -51.44
CA ILE A 182 -12.81 12.71 -50.62
C ILE A 182 -13.82 11.80 -51.34
N ASP A 183 -14.93 12.34 -51.86
CA ASP A 183 -15.94 11.54 -52.57
C ASP A 183 -15.37 10.86 -53.83
N SER A 184 -14.36 11.46 -54.46
CA SER A 184 -13.74 10.92 -55.67
C SER A 184 -12.68 9.84 -55.39
N ASN A 185 -11.95 9.93 -54.27
CA ASN A 185 -10.73 9.13 -54.04
C ASN A 185 -10.83 8.17 -52.84
N TYR A 186 -11.60 8.52 -51.81
CA TYR A 186 -11.65 7.83 -50.53
C TYR A 186 -13.08 7.62 -50.03
N LYS A 187 -14.02 7.52 -50.97
CA LYS A 187 -15.43 7.27 -50.70
C LYS A 187 -15.57 6.02 -49.83
N ASP A 188 -16.34 6.14 -48.75
CA ASP A 188 -16.59 5.10 -47.75
C ASP A 188 -15.40 4.67 -46.87
N THR A 189 -14.17 5.13 -47.16
CA THR A 189 -12.96 4.77 -46.39
C THR A 189 -12.41 5.92 -45.55
N ALA A 190 -12.64 7.18 -45.92
CA ALA A 190 -12.19 8.34 -45.15
C ALA A 190 -13.09 8.61 -43.92
N ILE A 191 -12.47 9.08 -42.83
CA ILE A 191 -13.13 9.43 -41.58
C ILE A 191 -13.23 10.95 -41.42
N ALA A 192 -14.44 11.45 -41.16
CA ALA A 192 -14.70 12.87 -40.92
C ALA A 192 -14.48 13.22 -39.44
N LEU A 193 -13.50 14.06 -39.11
CA LEU A 193 -13.31 14.60 -37.76
C LEU A 193 -14.23 15.80 -37.51
N GLN A 194 -14.77 15.92 -36.30
CA GLN A 194 -15.68 17.01 -35.93
C GLN A 194 -14.96 18.28 -35.45
N SER A 195 -13.65 18.18 -35.26
CA SER A 195 -12.73 19.28 -35.00
C SER A 195 -11.70 19.37 -36.14
N PRO A 196 -11.15 20.57 -36.39
CA PRO A 196 -10.06 20.75 -37.35
C PRO A 196 -8.74 20.14 -36.87
N GLN A 197 -8.55 19.92 -35.56
CA GLN A 197 -7.34 19.33 -34.99
C GLN A 197 -7.64 18.04 -34.23
N ALA A 198 -6.66 17.12 -34.19
CA ALA A 198 -6.72 15.89 -33.42
C ALA A 198 -5.34 15.46 -32.92
N TRP A 199 -5.31 14.63 -31.88
CA TRP A 199 -4.10 14.01 -31.34
C TRP A 199 -4.02 12.57 -31.82
N VAL A 200 -2.85 12.15 -32.30
CA VAL A 200 -2.59 10.79 -32.74
C VAL A 200 -1.56 10.15 -31.82
N LEU A 201 -1.89 8.97 -31.30
CA LEU A 201 -1.06 8.18 -30.39
C LEU A 201 -0.81 6.80 -30.99
N GLY A 202 0.44 6.48 -31.26
CA GLY A 202 0.92 5.16 -31.65
C GLY A 202 1.57 4.45 -30.46
N ARG A 203 1.40 3.13 -30.37
CA ARG A 203 2.06 2.26 -29.39
C ARG A 203 2.54 0.99 -30.08
N VAL A 204 3.76 0.55 -29.77
CA VAL A 204 4.32 -0.74 -30.19
C VAL A 204 4.82 -1.47 -28.97
N GLU A 205 4.39 -2.70 -28.75
CA GLU A 205 4.91 -3.57 -27.70
C GLU A 205 6.42 -3.76 -27.83
N VAL A 206 7.10 -3.67 -26.69
CA VAL A 206 8.54 -3.90 -26.60
C VAL A 206 8.84 -4.68 -25.33
N ASP A 207 9.74 -5.64 -25.44
CA ASP A 207 10.36 -6.23 -24.26
C ASP A 207 11.58 -5.37 -23.87
N PRO A 208 11.51 -4.59 -22.79
CA PRO A 208 12.59 -3.70 -22.38
C PRO A 208 13.89 -4.43 -22.01
N TYR A 209 13.84 -5.75 -21.83
CA TYR A 209 15.02 -6.57 -21.47
C TYR A 209 15.68 -7.24 -22.68
N GLN A 210 15.03 -7.21 -23.84
CA GLN A 210 15.50 -7.88 -25.03
C GLN A 210 16.28 -6.95 -25.96
N ASN A 211 17.59 -7.20 -26.08
CA ASN A 211 18.47 -6.46 -26.98
C ASN A 211 18.89 -7.35 -28.18
N PRO A 212 18.64 -6.95 -29.44
CA PRO A 212 19.05 -7.74 -30.60
C PRO A 212 20.55 -7.68 -30.91
N SER A 213 21.33 -6.76 -30.33
CA SER A 213 22.78 -6.67 -30.58
C SER A 213 23.58 -7.69 -29.76
N ALA A 214 23.52 -8.95 -30.18
CA ALA A 214 24.56 -9.91 -29.85
C ALA A 214 25.88 -9.51 -30.54
N SER A 215 26.67 -8.63 -29.91
CA SER A 215 28.12 -8.85 -29.91
C SER A 215 28.39 -10.19 -29.22
N ALA A 216 29.56 -10.78 -29.45
CA ALA A 216 29.95 -12.09 -28.93
C ALA A 216 30.09 -12.18 -27.38
N ASP A 217 29.40 -11.32 -26.64
CA ASP A 217 29.32 -11.27 -25.19
C ASP A 217 28.23 -12.23 -24.69
N ALA A 218 28.43 -12.79 -23.49
CA ALA A 218 27.53 -13.79 -22.92
C ALA A 218 26.13 -13.19 -22.67
N GLN A 219 25.10 -13.74 -23.34
CA GLN A 219 23.70 -13.40 -23.08
C GLN A 219 23.35 -13.64 -21.61
N THR A 220 22.46 -12.81 -21.05
CA THR A 220 21.94 -13.07 -19.70
C THR A 220 21.06 -14.34 -19.68
N PRO A 221 20.83 -14.98 -18.52
CA PRO A 221 19.89 -16.08 -18.41
C PRO A 221 18.49 -15.72 -18.91
N TYR A 222 18.04 -14.47 -18.66
CA TYR A 222 16.78 -13.96 -19.20
C TYR A 222 16.78 -13.92 -20.73
N GLN A 223 17.80 -13.31 -21.35
CA GLN A 223 17.90 -13.20 -22.82
C GLN A 223 18.04 -14.58 -23.49
N SER A 224 18.70 -15.50 -22.81
CA SER A 224 18.83 -16.89 -23.25
C SER A 224 17.50 -17.65 -23.16
N ALA A 225 16.69 -17.37 -22.13
CA ALA A 225 15.37 -17.97 -21.92
C ALA A 225 14.29 -17.34 -22.83
N ASN A 226 14.44 -16.07 -23.19
CA ASN A 226 13.50 -15.30 -24.01
C ASN A 226 14.15 -14.87 -25.34
N PRO A 227 14.39 -15.78 -26.30
CA PRO A 227 15.08 -15.45 -27.55
C PRO A 227 14.19 -14.70 -28.57
N ASN A 228 12.98 -14.26 -28.19
CA ASN A 228 12.02 -13.71 -29.14
C ASN A 228 12.51 -12.38 -29.73
N SER A 229 12.98 -12.43 -30.98
CA SER A 229 13.50 -11.26 -31.68
C SER A 229 12.40 -10.27 -32.11
N SER A 230 11.11 -10.67 -32.09
CA SER A 230 10.02 -9.78 -32.51
C SER A 230 9.77 -8.64 -31.51
N LEU A 231 9.97 -8.91 -30.21
CA LEU A 231 9.82 -7.93 -29.12
C LEU A 231 11.13 -7.21 -28.77
N ALA A 232 12.23 -7.61 -29.39
CA ALA A 232 13.53 -6.97 -29.20
C ALA A 232 13.47 -5.48 -29.55
N PHE A 233 14.15 -4.65 -28.76
CA PHE A 233 14.06 -3.20 -28.87
C PHE A 233 14.27 -2.68 -30.30
N GLY A 234 15.27 -3.18 -31.02
CA GLY A 234 15.53 -2.78 -32.42
C GLY A 234 14.39 -3.12 -33.39
N THR A 235 13.70 -4.24 -33.17
CA THR A 235 12.53 -4.64 -33.98
C THR A 235 11.32 -3.76 -33.65
N ALA A 236 11.03 -3.58 -32.35
CA ALA A 236 9.96 -2.70 -31.90
C ALA A 236 10.17 -1.25 -32.37
N LYS A 237 11.41 -0.75 -32.32
CA LYS A 237 11.78 0.55 -32.87
C LYS A 237 11.56 0.62 -34.38
N SER A 238 11.94 -0.43 -35.12
CA SER A 238 11.73 -0.47 -36.58
C SER A 238 10.25 -0.48 -36.97
N LEU A 239 9.38 -1.09 -36.15
CA LEU A 239 7.92 -0.96 -36.29
C LEU A 239 7.45 0.45 -35.90
N ASN A 240 7.96 1.01 -34.80
CA ASN A 240 7.63 2.36 -34.35
C ASN A 240 8.03 3.44 -35.39
N ASP A 241 9.09 3.21 -36.15
CA ASP A 241 9.53 4.11 -37.23
C ASP A 241 8.61 4.09 -38.46
N GLN A 242 7.69 3.11 -38.57
CA GLN A 242 6.71 3.04 -39.67
C GLN A 242 5.50 3.95 -39.48
N PHE A 243 5.27 4.44 -38.25
CA PHE A 243 4.26 5.50 -38.03
C PHE A 243 4.66 6.74 -38.81
N SER A 244 3.81 7.13 -39.76
CA SER A 244 4.06 8.27 -40.64
C SER A 244 2.76 8.96 -41.04
N ILE A 245 2.85 10.23 -41.42
CA ILE A 245 1.72 10.99 -41.94
C ILE A 245 2.02 11.37 -43.38
N SER A 246 1.05 11.15 -44.26
CA SER A 246 1.03 11.66 -45.63
C SER A 246 -0.09 12.68 -45.80
N ILE A 247 0.07 13.60 -46.75
CA ILE A 247 -0.95 14.63 -47.06
C ILE A 247 -1.38 14.43 -48.52
N PRO A 248 -2.39 13.58 -48.79
CA PRO A 248 -2.84 13.30 -50.16
C PRO A 248 -3.40 14.52 -50.90
N TYR A 249 -3.95 15.48 -50.15
CA TYR A 249 -4.45 16.75 -50.69
C TYR A 249 -3.92 17.92 -49.85
N PRO A 250 -2.79 18.53 -50.25
CA PRO A 250 -2.30 19.76 -49.66
C PRO A 250 -2.95 20.96 -50.34
N LYS A 251 -3.62 21.83 -49.59
CA LYS A 251 -3.91 23.18 -50.09
C LYS A 251 -2.61 24.01 -49.98
N PRO A 252 -2.20 24.79 -51.02
CA PRO A 252 -1.00 25.61 -50.93
C PRO A 252 -1.09 26.54 -49.71
N PRO A 253 0.03 26.81 -49.02
CA PRO A 253 -0.01 27.47 -47.73
C PRO A 253 -0.60 28.86 -47.91
N VAL A 254 -1.74 29.11 -47.27
CA VAL A 254 -1.87 30.40 -46.60
C VAL A 254 -0.69 30.41 -45.63
N THR A 255 0.15 31.44 -45.71
CA THR A 255 1.16 31.79 -44.70
C THR A 255 0.72 31.27 -43.33
N PRO A 256 1.58 30.67 -42.46
CA PRO A 256 1.16 30.09 -41.19
C PRO A 256 0.64 31.17 -40.22
N THR A 257 -0.54 31.72 -40.51
CA THR A 257 -1.51 32.27 -39.58
C THR A 257 -2.29 31.04 -39.13
N GLY A 258 -1.69 30.16 -38.33
CA GLY A 258 -1.31 30.49 -36.97
C GLY A 258 -2.54 30.28 -36.10
N THR A 259 -2.99 29.03 -35.98
CA THR A 259 -4.00 28.63 -35.00
C THR A 259 -3.41 27.99 -33.75
N SER A 260 -2.08 27.86 -33.65
CA SER A 260 -1.42 27.48 -32.38
C SER A 260 -0.11 28.24 -32.20
N GLN A 261 -0.19 29.55 -31.93
CA GLN A 261 0.88 30.23 -31.19
C GLN A 261 0.66 29.92 -29.70
N VAL A 262 1.04 28.73 -29.26
CA VAL A 262 1.08 28.42 -27.82
C VAL A 262 2.44 28.85 -27.29
N THR A 263 2.51 30.06 -26.74
CA THR A 263 3.78 30.73 -26.47
C THR A 263 4.41 30.43 -25.10
N ASN A 264 3.76 29.71 -24.19
CA ASN A 264 4.32 29.52 -22.85
C ASN A 264 3.77 28.28 -22.11
N PRO A 265 4.63 27.34 -21.66
CA PRO A 265 4.24 26.16 -20.87
C PRO A 265 3.70 26.51 -19.48
N ASP A 266 4.06 27.68 -18.94
CA ASP A 266 3.76 28.06 -17.55
C ASP A 266 2.44 28.82 -17.41
N GLU A 267 1.72 29.09 -18.50
CA GLU A 267 0.50 29.90 -18.47
C GLU A 267 -0.68 29.21 -17.74
N SER A 268 -0.80 27.88 -17.78
CA SER A 268 -1.93 27.16 -17.15
C SER A 268 -1.86 27.06 -15.62
N LYS A 269 -0.73 27.45 -15.01
CA LYS A 269 -0.53 27.43 -13.56
C LYS A 269 -1.42 28.44 -12.82
N THR A 270 -1.90 29.46 -13.52
CA THR A 270 -2.85 30.44 -12.97
C THR A 270 -4.22 30.25 -13.61
N TYR A 271 -5.29 30.54 -12.87
CA TYR A 271 -6.65 30.47 -13.42
C TYR A 271 -6.81 31.35 -14.67
N GLU A 272 -6.13 32.49 -14.72
CA GLU A 272 -6.19 33.42 -15.87
C GLU A 272 -5.59 32.81 -17.12
N GLY A 273 -4.36 32.29 -17.04
CA GLY A 273 -3.72 31.69 -18.19
C GLY A 273 -4.39 30.38 -18.59
N TYR A 274 -4.89 29.59 -17.63
CA TYR A 274 -5.72 28.42 -17.92
C TYR A 274 -6.97 28.78 -18.73
N PHE A 275 -7.81 29.70 -18.24
CA PHE A 275 -9.06 30.04 -18.93
C PHE A 275 -8.84 30.80 -20.25
N LYS A 276 -7.75 31.56 -20.37
CA LYS A 276 -7.31 32.13 -21.65
C LYS A 276 -6.95 31.03 -22.66
N GLN A 277 -6.23 29.99 -22.24
CA GLN A 277 -5.95 28.84 -23.10
C GLN A 277 -7.22 28.11 -23.50
N VAL A 278 -8.18 27.91 -22.58
CA VAL A 278 -9.48 27.31 -22.90
C VAL A 278 -10.20 28.10 -23.99
N ALA A 279 -10.28 29.43 -23.86
CA ALA A 279 -10.92 30.29 -24.85
C ALA A 279 -10.26 30.15 -26.24
N ASN A 280 -8.92 30.12 -26.29
CA ASN A 280 -8.17 29.94 -27.53
C ASN A 280 -8.34 28.54 -28.13
N ALA A 281 -8.36 27.51 -27.28
CA ALA A 281 -8.50 26.11 -27.69
C ALA A 281 -9.87 25.88 -28.34
N VAL A 282 -10.93 26.40 -27.71
CA VAL A 282 -12.29 26.35 -28.25
C VAL A 282 -12.41 27.18 -29.52
N SER A 283 -11.83 28.39 -29.59
CA SER A 283 -11.90 29.22 -30.80
C SER A 283 -11.18 28.64 -32.02
N SER A 284 -10.16 27.82 -31.77
CA SER A 284 -9.37 27.16 -32.82
C SER A 284 -9.88 25.77 -33.17
N ASN A 285 -10.86 25.27 -32.42
CA ASN A 285 -11.50 23.98 -32.62
C ASN A 285 -13.03 24.14 -32.66
N SER A 286 -13.76 23.07 -32.35
CA SER A 286 -15.21 23.08 -32.20
C SER A 286 -15.60 22.62 -30.80
N THR A 287 -16.83 22.93 -30.40
CA THR A 287 -17.48 22.40 -29.19
C THR A 287 -18.19 21.07 -29.47
N TYR A 288 -18.05 20.52 -30.68
CA TYR A 288 -18.69 19.27 -31.07
C TYR A 288 -17.89 18.07 -30.54
N VAL A 289 -18.60 17.10 -29.98
CA VAL A 289 -18.05 15.80 -29.59
C VAL A 289 -18.86 14.70 -30.25
N TYR A 290 -18.19 13.83 -30.98
CA TYR A 290 -18.79 12.60 -31.47
C TYR A 290 -18.55 11.50 -30.45
N TYR A 291 -19.64 10.98 -29.88
CA TYR A 291 -19.62 9.90 -28.90
C TYR A 291 -20.26 8.66 -29.51
N SER A 292 -19.46 7.63 -29.71
CA SER A 292 -19.94 6.32 -30.16
C SER A 292 -20.19 5.37 -28.99
N GLY A 293 -19.47 5.57 -27.88
CA GLY A 293 -19.41 4.59 -26.80
C GLY A 293 -18.69 3.33 -27.25
N THR A 294 -18.70 2.31 -26.39
CA THR A 294 -18.04 1.04 -26.68
C THR A 294 -18.98 -0.15 -26.50
N THR A 295 -18.68 -1.24 -27.21
CA THR A 295 -19.21 -2.59 -26.98
C THR A 295 -18.01 -3.51 -26.88
N ASP A 296 -17.93 -4.33 -25.83
CA ASP A 296 -16.74 -5.13 -25.51
C ASP A 296 -15.45 -4.30 -25.50
N GLY A 297 -15.51 -3.09 -24.93
CA GLY A 297 -14.37 -2.17 -24.87
C GLY A 297 -13.96 -1.56 -26.21
N GLN A 298 -14.55 -1.99 -27.33
CA GLN A 298 -14.26 -1.54 -28.68
C GLN A 298 -15.22 -0.45 -29.14
N LEU A 299 -14.76 0.49 -29.98
CA LEU A 299 -15.59 1.60 -30.47
C LEU A 299 -16.82 1.12 -31.26
N ASN A 300 -17.98 1.69 -30.97
CA ASN A 300 -19.19 1.37 -31.72
C ASN A 300 -19.15 1.94 -33.13
N SER A 301 -19.58 1.15 -34.12
CA SER A 301 -19.62 1.58 -35.53
C SER A 301 -20.45 2.84 -35.82
N LYS A 302 -21.34 3.23 -34.89
CA LYS A 302 -22.20 4.41 -34.97
C LYS A 302 -22.22 5.13 -33.63
N GLY A 303 -22.50 6.43 -33.68
CA GLY A 303 -22.56 7.29 -32.51
C GLY A 303 -23.45 8.50 -32.71
N THR A 304 -23.42 9.38 -31.71
CA THR A 304 -24.19 10.62 -31.66
C THR A 304 -23.23 11.80 -31.65
N LEU A 305 -23.51 12.79 -32.50
CA LEU A 305 -22.83 14.07 -32.48
C LEU A 305 -23.52 15.02 -31.49
N TYR A 306 -22.78 15.48 -30.48
CA TYR A 306 -23.26 16.41 -29.46
C TYR A 306 -22.67 17.81 -29.66
N SER A 307 -23.53 18.82 -29.58
CA SER A 307 -23.15 20.24 -29.51
C SER A 307 -22.99 20.66 -28.04
N GLN A 308 -21.80 21.09 -27.63
CA GLN A 308 -21.56 21.62 -26.28
C GLN A 308 -21.63 23.15 -26.21
N SER A 309 -22.08 23.82 -27.28
CA SER A 309 -22.06 25.29 -27.39
C SER A 309 -22.83 25.98 -26.26
N SER A 310 -24.02 25.50 -25.90
CA SER A 310 -24.79 26.08 -24.78
C SER A 310 -24.09 25.94 -23.44
N MET A 311 -23.29 24.89 -23.22
CA MET A 311 -22.48 24.77 -22.01
C MET A 311 -21.35 25.82 -22.02
N PHE A 312 -20.65 25.98 -23.14
CA PHE A 312 -19.62 27.01 -23.27
C PHE A 312 -20.17 28.44 -23.11
N GLU A 313 -21.36 28.71 -23.65
CA GLU A 313 -22.05 30.00 -23.53
C GLU A 313 -22.34 30.38 -22.07
N ASN A 314 -22.67 29.41 -21.20
CA ASN A 314 -22.87 29.66 -19.77
C ASN A 314 -21.63 30.28 -19.11
N PHE A 315 -20.43 29.94 -19.60
CA PHE A 315 -19.16 30.45 -19.09
C PHE A 315 -18.75 31.76 -19.77
N GLY A 316 -19.23 32.01 -20.99
CA GLY A 316 -18.63 32.93 -21.96
C GLY A 316 -19.08 34.38 -21.94
N GLY A 317 -20.29 34.71 -21.46
CA GLY A 317 -20.83 36.07 -21.65
C GLY A 317 -22.01 36.46 -20.77
N SER A 318 -23.22 36.03 -21.09
CA SER A 318 -24.46 36.55 -20.47
C SER A 318 -25.12 35.52 -19.56
N GLY A 319 -25.05 35.73 -18.26
CA GLY A 319 -25.72 34.89 -17.28
C GLY A 319 -25.07 34.98 -15.90
N PRO A 320 -25.77 34.53 -14.84
CA PRO A 320 -25.26 34.60 -13.48
C PRO A 320 -23.99 33.77 -13.23
N TYR A 321 -23.75 32.73 -14.02
CA TYR A 321 -22.60 31.81 -13.90
C TYR A 321 -21.42 32.17 -14.83
N SER A 322 -21.53 33.26 -15.58
CA SER A 322 -20.50 33.67 -16.55
C SER A 322 -19.19 34.04 -15.85
N ILE A 323 -18.08 33.54 -16.39
CA ILE A 323 -16.72 33.88 -15.98
C ILE A 323 -15.97 34.68 -17.07
N GLY A 324 -16.64 35.00 -18.18
CA GLY A 324 -16.05 35.73 -19.31
C GLY A 324 -15.19 34.87 -20.24
N LEU A 325 -15.46 33.57 -20.36
CA LEU A 325 -14.65 32.60 -21.12
C LEU A 325 -14.67 32.76 -22.66
N THR A 326 -15.05 33.92 -23.20
CA THR A 326 -14.98 34.19 -24.65
C THR A 326 -13.69 34.92 -25.00
N ALA A 327 -13.18 34.68 -26.22
CA ALA A 327 -11.93 35.26 -26.71
C ALA A 327 -11.87 36.81 -26.64
N SER A 328 -13.03 37.48 -26.63
CA SER A 328 -13.14 38.95 -26.55
C SER A 328 -13.62 39.50 -25.21
N ALA A 329 -13.99 38.65 -24.24
CA ALA A 329 -14.64 39.09 -23.00
C ALA A 329 -14.00 38.58 -21.70
N TRP A 330 -12.85 37.89 -21.76
CA TRP A 330 -12.11 37.54 -20.54
C TRP A 330 -11.70 38.82 -19.81
N PRO A 331 -12.21 39.08 -18.60
CA PRO A 331 -12.03 40.38 -17.95
C PRO A 331 -10.59 40.66 -17.52
N GLY A 332 -9.73 39.63 -17.46
CA GLY A 332 -8.36 39.75 -16.95
C GLY A 332 -8.33 40.01 -15.43
N SER A 333 -7.33 39.45 -14.75
CA SER A 333 -6.93 39.59 -13.35
C SER A 333 -7.85 40.23 -12.29
N GLY A 334 -8.00 39.53 -11.16
CA GLY A 334 -8.40 40.10 -9.86
C GLY A 334 -9.68 39.55 -9.25
N SER A 335 -10.31 38.53 -9.85
CA SER A 335 -11.51 37.89 -9.28
C SER A 335 -11.12 36.75 -8.34
N THR A 336 -11.04 37.06 -7.04
CA THR A 336 -10.73 36.07 -5.99
C THR A 336 -11.73 34.91 -5.97
N VAL A 337 -12.98 35.14 -6.40
CA VAL A 337 -14.03 34.11 -6.41
C VAL A 337 -13.85 33.12 -7.56
N ILE A 338 -13.43 33.58 -8.74
CA ILE A 338 -13.10 32.70 -9.87
C ILE A 338 -11.84 31.90 -9.56
N GLU A 339 -10.83 32.55 -8.97
CA GLU A 339 -9.60 31.89 -8.52
C GLU A 339 -9.88 30.79 -7.49
N GLN A 340 -10.72 31.08 -6.48
CA GLN A 340 -11.12 30.07 -5.50
C GLN A 340 -11.86 28.89 -6.16
N GLY A 341 -12.83 29.17 -7.04
CA GLY A 341 -13.55 28.11 -7.75
C GLY A 341 -12.64 27.24 -8.62
N PHE A 342 -11.67 27.85 -9.30
CA PHE A 342 -10.64 27.13 -10.06
C PHE A 342 -9.78 26.23 -9.17
N SER A 343 -9.26 26.76 -8.06
CA SER A 343 -8.42 26.02 -7.11
C SER A 343 -9.17 24.84 -6.46
N ASP A 344 -10.41 25.08 -6.03
CA ASP A 344 -11.25 24.04 -5.43
C ASP A 344 -11.60 22.96 -6.46
N ALA A 345 -11.82 23.34 -7.73
CA ALA A 345 -12.07 22.40 -8.81
C ALA A 345 -10.85 21.55 -9.15
N GLN A 346 -9.64 22.12 -9.16
CA GLN A 346 -8.39 21.36 -9.29
C GLN A 346 -8.25 20.32 -8.17
N SER A 347 -8.52 20.74 -6.93
CA SER A 347 -8.48 19.87 -5.76
C SER A 347 -9.53 18.77 -5.85
N ALA A 348 -10.75 19.10 -6.27
CA ALA A 348 -11.84 18.14 -6.47
C ALA A 348 -11.51 17.12 -7.56
N VAL A 349 -11.04 17.56 -8.74
CA VAL A 349 -10.66 16.66 -9.83
C VAL A 349 -9.48 15.78 -9.44
N SER A 350 -8.47 16.32 -8.75
CA SER A 350 -7.35 15.52 -8.24
C SER A 350 -7.81 14.46 -7.25
N LEU A 351 -8.72 14.82 -6.34
CA LEU A 351 -9.32 13.89 -5.39
C LEU A 351 -10.12 12.78 -6.12
N ILE A 352 -10.93 13.16 -7.12
CA ILE A 352 -11.72 12.23 -7.94
C ILE A 352 -10.80 11.29 -8.74
N GLY A 353 -9.74 11.82 -9.34
CA GLY A 353 -8.78 11.03 -10.12
C GLY A 353 -7.93 10.08 -9.27
N LYS A 354 -7.64 10.43 -8.01
CA LYS A 354 -6.87 9.61 -7.08
C LYS A 354 -7.67 8.45 -6.48
N ASN A 355 -8.97 8.64 -6.23
CA ASN A 355 -9.76 7.60 -5.58
C ASN A 355 -10.35 6.62 -6.60
N SER A 356 -9.69 5.48 -6.62
CA SER A 356 -9.95 4.36 -7.50
C SER A 356 -11.23 3.63 -7.02
N SER A 357 -12.08 3.14 -7.91
CA SER A 357 -13.31 2.36 -7.63
C SER A 357 -13.11 1.03 -6.85
N ALA A 358 -11.94 0.87 -6.23
CA ALA A 358 -11.51 -0.29 -5.47
C ALA A 358 -12.42 -0.55 -4.26
N SER A 359 -12.76 -1.82 -4.07
CA SER A 359 -13.52 -2.30 -2.92
C SER A 359 -13.14 -3.75 -2.61
N SER A 360 -13.64 -4.29 -1.49
CA SER A 360 -13.49 -5.72 -1.19
C SER A 360 -14.01 -6.62 -2.32
N ASP A 361 -15.05 -6.20 -3.03
CA ASP A 361 -15.69 -6.97 -4.12
C ASP A 361 -14.82 -7.05 -5.38
N THR A 362 -13.83 -6.16 -5.51
CA THR A 362 -12.86 -6.15 -6.62
C THR A 362 -11.45 -6.53 -6.15
N GLN A 363 -11.32 -7.13 -4.96
CA GLN A 363 -10.03 -7.38 -4.32
C GLN A 363 -9.14 -6.14 -4.24
N TYR A 364 -9.76 -4.97 -4.07
CA TYR A 364 -9.14 -3.65 -4.01
C TYR A 364 -8.40 -3.20 -5.28
N TRP A 365 -8.68 -3.86 -6.41
CA TRP A 365 -8.35 -3.31 -7.73
C TRP A 365 -9.42 -2.30 -8.15
N SER A 366 -8.99 -1.14 -8.61
CA SER A 366 -9.85 -0.27 -9.40
C SER A 366 -9.69 -0.57 -10.87
N VAL A 367 -10.82 -0.89 -11.49
CA VAL A 367 -10.93 -1.18 -12.91
C VAL A 367 -11.88 -0.16 -13.52
N ASN A 368 -11.45 0.50 -14.58
CA ASN A 368 -12.27 1.42 -15.35
C ASN A 368 -12.28 0.99 -16.82
N THR A 369 -13.40 0.46 -17.27
CA THR A 369 -13.61 -0.03 -18.64
C THR A 369 -14.32 0.99 -19.54
N THR A 370 -14.52 2.22 -19.05
CA THR A 370 -15.22 3.29 -19.79
C THR A 370 -14.29 4.40 -20.28
N LEU A 371 -12.97 4.25 -20.13
CA LEU A 371 -12.00 5.23 -20.61
C LEU A 371 -11.98 5.30 -22.15
N GLY A 372 -11.49 6.41 -22.69
CA GLY A 372 -11.39 6.66 -24.14
C GLY A 372 -12.70 7.08 -24.82
N GLN A 373 -13.86 6.99 -24.15
CA GLN A 373 -15.15 7.48 -24.64
C GLN A 373 -15.96 8.17 -23.52
N TYR A 374 -16.15 9.48 -23.64
CA TYR A 374 -16.78 10.34 -22.63
C TYR A 374 -18.02 11.03 -23.18
N LYS A 375 -19.20 10.47 -22.88
CA LYS A 375 -20.47 11.08 -23.28
C LYS A 375 -20.64 12.46 -22.61
N PRO A 376 -20.96 13.54 -23.34
CA PRO A 376 -21.27 14.83 -22.72
C PRO A 376 -22.47 14.73 -21.77
N SER A 377 -22.21 14.69 -20.46
CA SER A 377 -23.19 14.38 -19.43
C SER A 377 -22.67 14.74 -18.03
N TYR A 378 -23.60 15.22 -17.19
CA TYR A 378 -23.45 15.34 -15.74
C TYR A 378 -24.33 14.37 -14.95
N GLN A 379 -24.91 13.35 -15.60
CA GLN A 379 -25.70 12.35 -14.88
C GLN A 379 -24.79 11.50 -14.00
N LEU A 380 -25.11 11.33 -12.72
CA LEU A 380 -24.28 10.56 -11.78
C LEU A 380 -24.07 9.09 -12.20
N THR A 381 -24.99 8.52 -12.96
CA THR A 381 -24.87 7.15 -13.50
C THR A 381 -23.92 7.05 -14.69
N SER A 382 -23.60 8.17 -15.34
CA SER A 382 -22.66 8.27 -16.46
C SER A 382 -22.12 9.70 -16.56
N PRO A 383 -21.21 10.10 -15.65
CA PRO A 383 -20.81 11.51 -15.49
C PRO A 383 -19.65 11.84 -16.43
N GLY A 384 -19.88 11.72 -17.75
CA GLY A 384 -18.79 11.71 -18.73
C GLY A 384 -17.87 12.95 -18.71
N TRP A 385 -18.36 14.14 -18.36
CA TRP A 385 -17.47 15.31 -18.19
C TRP A 385 -16.55 15.19 -16.98
N VAL A 386 -17.05 14.65 -15.86
CA VAL A 386 -16.22 14.39 -14.68
C VAL A 386 -15.23 13.27 -14.97
N THR A 387 -15.65 12.22 -15.67
CA THR A 387 -14.75 11.12 -16.08
C THR A 387 -13.65 11.61 -17.02
N ALA A 388 -13.98 12.46 -18.00
CA ALA A 388 -13.00 13.05 -18.91
C ALA A 388 -12.01 13.96 -18.17
N ALA A 389 -12.48 14.78 -17.22
CA ALA A 389 -11.63 15.63 -16.40
C ALA A 389 -10.70 14.80 -15.49
N ALA A 390 -11.23 13.77 -14.84
CA ALA A 390 -10.44 12.87 -14.01
C ALA A 390 -9.35 12.16 -14.85
N ALA A 391 -9.72 11.63 -16.03
CA ALA A 391 -8.77 11.03 -16.97
C ALA A 391 -7.70 12.04 -17.40
N ALA A 392 -8.08 13.26 -17.81
CA ALA A 392 -7.14 14.32 -18.19
C ALA A 392 -6.18 14.72 -17.07
N SER A 393 -6.61 14.65 -15.80
CA SER A 393 -5.79 14.98 -14.63
C SER A 393 -4.80 13.89 -14.21
N VAL A 394 -5.07 12.62 -14.56
CA VAL A 394 -4.28 11.45 -14.14
C VAL A 394 -3.43 10.90 -15.28
N GLY A 395 -4.00 10.83 -16.49
CA GLY A 395 -3.36 10.27 -17.68
C GLY A 395 -4.17 10.60 -18.94
N LEU A 396 -3.83 11.72 -19.58
CA LEU A 396 -4.45 12.18 -20.83
C LEU A 396 -4.18 11.19 -21.97
N GLY A 397 -5.16 10.99 -22.86
CA GLY A 397 -5.01 10.09 -24.02
C GLY A 397 -5.17 8.61 -23.66
N ALA A 398 -6.03 8.32 -22.68
CA ALA A 398 -6.37 6.96 -22.28
C ALA A 398 -6.95 6.16 -23.45
N ASN A 399 -6.55 4.89 -23.54
CA ASN A 399 -7.09 3.96 -24.52
C ASN A 399 -8.59 3.75 -24.31
N VAL A 400 -9.30 3.33 -25.36
CA VAL A 400 -10.53 2.56 -25.14
C VAL A 400 -10.20 1.21 -24.50
N ALA A 401 -11.11 0.70 -23.65
CA ALA A 401 -10.82 -0.44 -22.79
C ALA A 401 -10.47 -1.74 -23.54
N GLY A 402 -11.00 -1.91 -24.76
CA GLY A 402 -10.69 -3.05 -25.63
C GLY A 402 -9.27 -3.01 -26.20
N ASP A 403 -8.63 -1.85 -26.22
CA ASP A 403 -7.23 -1.72 -26.63
C ASP A 403 -6.29 -1.82 -25.44
N GLY A 404 -6.67 -1.22 -24.31
CA GLY A 404 -5.92 -1.30 -23.07
C GLY A 404 -6.80 -1.05 -21.85
N THR A 405 -6.75 -1.95 -20.87
CA THR A 405 -7.36 -1.79 -19.55
C THR A 405 -6.27 -1.83 -18.47
N TYR A 406 -6.39 -0.94 -17.47
CA TYR A 406 -5.32 -0.69 -16.50
C TYR A 406 -5.81 -0.83 -15.05
N PRO A 407 -6.07 -2.05 -14.54
CA PRO A 407 -6.38 -2.22 -13.13
C PRO A 407 -5.27 -1.64 -12.25
N LYS A 408 -5.64 -0.78 -11.29
CA LYS A 408 -4.71 -0.17 -10.34
C LYS A 408 -5.08 -0.56 -8.91
N ALA A 409 -4.09 -0.87 -8.10
CA ALA A 409 -4.23 -1.12 -6.67
C ALA A 409 -3.30 -0.22 -5.86
N THR A 410 -3.82 0.38 -4.80
CA THR A 410 -3.06 1.10 -3.76
C THR A 410 -3.22 0.45 -2.39
N GLN A 411 -4.04 -0.60 -2.31
CA GLN A 411 -4.34 -1.37 -1.12
C GLN A 411 -4.10 -2.85 -1.40
N ASP A 412 -3.75 -3.58 -0.36
CA ASP A 412 -3.73 -5.04 -0.36
C ASP A 412 -5.16 -5.60 -0.25
N SER A 413 -5.26 -6.93 -0.31
CA SER A 413 -6.53 -7.63 -0.32
C SER A 413 -7.29 -7.58 1.03
N SER A 414 -6.66 -7.04 2.10
CA SER A 414 -7.30 -6.71 3.38
C SER A 414 -7.86 -5.28 3.45
N GLY A 415 -7.58 -4.45 2.44
CA GLY A 415 -7.91 -3.03 2.42
C GLY A 415 -6.87 -2.14 3.11
N SER A 416 -5.72 -2.69 3.51
CA SER A 416 -4.62 -1.89 4.05
C SER A 416 -3.82 -1.27 2.90
N SER A 417 -3.31 -0.05 3.05
CA SER A 417 -2.45 0.57 2.03
C SER A 417 -1.20 -0.28 1.76
N LEU A 418 -0.82 -0.39 0.49
CA LEU A 418 0.44 -1.02 0.11
C LEU A 418 1.62 -0.20 0.65
N SER A 419 2.25 -0.73 1.70
CA SER A 419 3.39 -0.18 2.42
C SER A 419 4.73 -0.73 1.92
N THR A 420 5.74 0.13 1.89
CA THR A 420 7.15 -0.19 1.59
C THR A 420 7.81 -1.08 2.64
N SER A 421 7.23 -1.19 3.85
CA SER A 421 7.76 -2.01 4.96
C SER A 421 7.47 -3.51 4.82
N GLU A 422 6.65 -3.92 3.85
CA GLU A 422 6.08 -5.26 3.76
C GLU A 422 6.45 -5.95 2.46
N ASP A 423 6.27 -7.28 2.44
CA ASP A 423 6.33 -8.09 1.23
C ASP A 423 4.91 -8.48 0.82
N TYR A 424 4.68 -8.65 -0.49
CA TYR A 424 3.38 -9.05 -1.02
C TYR A 424 3.53 -10.14 -2.09
N LEU A 425 2.41 -10.80 -2.36
CA LEU A 425 2.25 -11.81 -3.39
C LEU A 425 1.04 -11.47 -4.27
N ILE A 426 1.21 -11.63 -5.58
CA ILE A 426 0.10 -11.73 -6.54
C ILE A 426 0.14 -13.15 -7.09
N ASP A 427 -0.85 -13.97 -6.75
CA ASP A 427 -0.94 -15.36 -7.19
C ASP A 427 -2.07 -15.54 -8.21
N PHE A 428 -1.70 -15.78 -9.47
CA PHE A 428 -2.65 -16.04 -10.56
C PHE A 428 -3.22 -17.46 -10.57
N SER A 429 -2.78 -18.37 -9.69
CA SER A 429 -3.18 -19.78 -9.71
C SER A 429 -4.71 -19.98 -9.56
N ALA A 430 -5.38 -19.13 -8.77
CA ALA A 430 -6.80 -19.23 -8.50
C ALA A 430 -7.68 -18.49 -9.53
N SER A 431 -7.24 -17.34 -10.03
CA SER A 431 -7.99 -16.50 -10.98
C SER A 431 -7.66 -16.79 -12.45
N GLY A 432 -6.58 -17.53 -12.71
CA GLY A 432 -5.98 -17.68 -14.04
C GLY A 432 -5.18 -16.45 -14.46
N LEU A 433 -4.35 -16.63 -15.48
CA LEU A 433 -3.62 -15.52 -16.10
C LEU A 433 -4.60 -14.49 -16.71
N PRO A 434 -4.18 -13.21 -16.85
CA PRO A 434 -5.00 -12.20 -17.50
C PRO A 434 -5.48 -12.65 -18.89
N PRO A 435 -6.78 -12.50 -19.17
CA PRO A 435 -7.43 -12.95 -20.41
C PRO A 435 -7.13 -11.97 -21.56
N ILE A 436 -6.18 -12.33 -22.42
CA ILE A 436 -5.70 -11.49 -23.52
C ILE A 436 -5.86 -12.20 -24.87
N ASP A 437 -6.29 -11.47 -25.92
CA ASP A 437 -6.33 -11.96 -27.30
C ASP A 437 -5.00 -11.68 -28.04
N ASP A 438 -4.66 -12.53 -29.01
CA ASP A 438 -3.44 -12.40 -29.82
C ASP A 438 -3.67 -11.52 -31.06
N PRO A 439 -2.83 -10.49 -31.33
CA PRO A 439 -1.72 -10.04 -30.50
C PRO A 439 -2.18 -9.15 -29.34
N GLY A 440 -1.62 -9.41 -28.18
CA GLY A 440 -1.91 -8.73 -26.93
C GLY A 440 -0.99 -9.27 -25.85
N PHE A 441 -0.85 -8.51 -24.77
CA PHE A 441 -0.01 -8.90 -23.65
C PHE A 441 -0.53 -8.31 -22.33
N TRP A 442 -0.02 -8.80 -21.21
CA TRP A 442 -0.26 -8.22 -19.90
C TRP A 442 1.04 -8.02 -19.14
N SER A 443 1.04 -7.09 -18.19
CA SER A 443 2.19 -6.81 -17.33
C SER A 443 1.79 -6.20 -15.99
N VAL A 444 2.62 -6.41 -14.96
CA VAL A 444 2.50 -5.79 -13.64
C VAL A 444 3.69 -4.86 -13.42
N THR A 445 3.41 -3.61 -13.05
CA THR A 445 4.41 -2.56 -12.80
C THR A 445 4.16 -1.90 -11.46
N ILE A 446 5.23 -1.58 -10.73
CA ILE A 446 5.17 -0.89 -9.44
C ILE A 446 5.59 0.57 -9.60
N TYR A 447 4.87 1.46 -8.92
CA TYR A 447 5.19 2.89 -8.85
C TYR A 447 5.27 3.36 -7.40
N ASP A 448 6.20 4.28 -7.12
CA ASP A 448 6.32 4.92 -5.82
C ASP A 448 5.11 5.81 -5.46
N SER A 449 5.13 6.45 -4.29
CA SER A 449 4.06 7.35 -3.85
C SER A 449 3.85 8.58 -4.73
N ASN A 450 4.84 8.93 -5.56
CA ASN A 450 4.77 10.01 -6.55
C ASN A 450 4.33 9.50 -7.93
N ASN A 451 4.01 8.21 -8.04
CA ASN A 451 3.69 7.50 -9.27
C ASN A 451 4.86 7.43 -10.29
N TYR A 452 6.11 7.51 -9.83
CA TYR A 452 7.30 7.24 -10.66
C TYR A 452 7.73 5.78 -10.55
N LEU A 453 8.47 5.29 -11.54
CA LEU A 453 9.00 3.91 -11.51
C LEU A 453 9.91 3.72 -10.30
N VAL A 454 9.82 2.53 -9.70
CA VAL A 454 10.71 2.15 -8.61
C VAL A 454 12.14 2.06 -9.14
N SER A 455 13.06 2.79 -8.51
CA SER A 455 14.47 2.70 -8.84
C SER A 455 15.03 1.33 -8.47
N THR A 456 15.78 0.71 -9.40
CA THR A 456 16.50 -0.55 -9.18
C THR A 456 17.98 -0.32 -8.83
N ASN A 457 18.40 0.92 -8.54
CA ASN A 457 19.82 1.35 -8.42
C ASN A 457 20.64 0.66 -7.30
N GLY A 458 20.08 -0.31 -6.58
CA GLY A 458 20.79 -1.15 -5.62
C GLY A 458 21.07 -2.59 -6.07
N TYR A 459 20.57 -3.05 -7.23
CA TYR A 459 20.49 -4.48 -7.56
C TYR A 459 21.50 -5.03 -8.59
N ALA A 460 22.26 -4.18 -9.29
CA ALA A 460 23.65 -4.42 -9.71
C ALA A 460 24.21 -3.11 -10.30
N ALA A 461 25.54 -2.96 -10.23
CA ALA A 461 26.24 -1.73 -10.59
C ALA A 461 26.46 -1.57 -12.11
N SER A 462 25.62 -0.77 -12.78
CA SER A 462 26.02 0.22 -13.80
C SER A 462 24.77 0.95 -14.31
N GLU A 463 24.52 2.15 -13.79
CA GLU A 463 23.38 2.98 -14.18
C GLU A 463 23.53 3.49 -15.63
N THR A 464 22.78 2.90 -16.55
CA THR A 464 22.25 3.62 -17.72
C THR A 464 21.03 2.85 -18.23
N TYR A 465 19.85 3.35 -17.89
CA TYR A 465 18.57 2.69 -18.21
C TYR A 465 18.01 3.08 -19.58
N TYR A 466 18.88 3.57 -20.47
CA TYR A 466 18.56 3.86 -21.85
C TYR A 466 19.09 2.72 -22.69
N LEU A 467 18.21 1.85 -23.22
CA LEU A 467 18.52 1.19 -24.49
C LEU A 467 18.37 2.27 -25.57
N ASP A 468 19.37 3.15 -25.68
CA ASP A 468 19.59 3.88 -26.91
C ASP A 468 20.43 2.94 -27.81
N PRO A 469 19.89 2.42 -28.91
CA PRO A 469 20.66 1.56 -29.81
C PRO A 469 21.82 2.31 -30.48
N ASP A 470 21.83 3.65 -30.44
CA ASP A 470 22.97 4.46 -30.87
C ASP A 470 24.03 4.60 -29.75
N ASP A 471 23.72 4.20 -28.52
CA ASP A 471 24.66 4.08 -27.40
C ASP A 471 25.17 2.65 -27.25
N SER A 472 26.27 2.37 -27.95
CA SER A 472 27.00 1.09 -27.84
C SER A 472 27.55 0.77 -26.44
N SER A 473 27.45 1.70 -25.46
CA SER A 473 27.85 1.48 -24.07
C SER A 473 26.69 1.09 -23.14
N ALA A 474 25.45 1.15 -23.62
CA ALA A 474 24.27 0.69 -22.89
C ALA A 474 24.36 -0.83 -22.66
N THR A 475 24.67 -1.22 -21.43
CA THR A 475 24.64 -2.62 -20.99
C THR A 475 23.21 -2.98 -20.59
N ALA A 476 22.83 -4.25 -20.76
CA ALA A 476 21.49 -4.74 -20.41
C ALA A 476 21.14 -4.34 -18.96
N ALA A 477 19.92 -3.82 -18.76
CA ALA A 477 19.46 -3.35 -17.47
C ALA A 477 19.55 -4.47 -16.41
N SER A 478 20.13 -4.13 -15.26
CA SER A 478 20.11 -4.97 -14.07
C SER A 478 18.91 -4.58 -13.21
N GLY A 479 17.72 -5.07 -13.56
CA GLY A 479 16.49 -4.78 -12.81
C GLY A 479 15.24 -4.95 -13.66
N VAL A 480 14.11 -5.27 -13.02
CA VAL A 480 12.82 -5.48 -13.69
C VAL A 480 11.83 -4.40 -13.24
N TYR A 481 11.44 -3.52 -14.16
CA TYR A 481 10.37 -2.53 -13.97
C TYR A 481 8.98 -3.16 -14.09
N ALA A 482 8.83 -4.15 -14.96
CA ALA A 482 7.56 -4.82 -15.21
C ALA A 482 7.78 -6.32 -15.51
N LEU A 483 6.92 -7.17 -14.95
CA LEU A 483 6.82 -8.60 -15.31
C LEU A 483 5.47 -8.88 -15.93
N GLY A 484 5.48 -9.63 -17.04
CA GLY A 484 4.28 -9.87 -17.83
C GLY A 484 4.38 -11.09 -18.73
N SER A 485 3.39 -11.27 -19.60
CA SER A 485 3.34 -12.38 -20.56
C SER A 485 4.57 -12.42 -21.47
N ALA A 486 5.12 -11.26 -21.87
CA ALA A 486 6.34 -11.20 -22.67
C ALA A 486 7.54 -11.80 -21.90
N GLN A 487 7.79 -11.30 -20.68
CA GLN A 487 8.92 -11.69 -19.84
C GLN A 487 8.86 -13.15 -19.35
N LEU A 488 7.64 -13.67 -19.20
CA LEU A 488 7.36 -14.99 -18.61
C LEU A 488 6.95 -16.03 -19.66
N SER A 489 6.96 -15.69 -20.96
CA SER A 489 6.48 -16.53 -22.07
C SER A 489 7.18 -17.88 -22.19
N TYR A 490 8.43 -17.99 -21.71
CA TYR A 490 9.20 -19.24 -21.71
C TYR A 490 8.74 -20.26 -20.67
N LEU A 491 7.83 -19.85 -19.77
CA LEU A 491 7.32 -20.71 -18.70
C LEU A 491 6.05 -21.43 -19.17
N ASP A 492 6.13 -22.76 -19.21
CA ASP A 492 4.98 -23.64 -19.49
C ASP A 492 4.15 -23.85 -18.22
N THR A 493 3.57 -22.76 -17.69
CA THR A 493 2.75 -22.78 -16.47
C THR A 493 1.81 -21.59 -16.39
N ASP A 494 0.58 -21.85 -15.97
CA ASP A 494 -0.39 -20.81 -15.58
C ASP A 494 -0.24 -20.40 -14.11
N ASN A 495 0.63 -21.10 -13.36
CA ASN A 495 0.92 -20.80 -11.95
C ASN A 495 2.09 -19.82 -11.85
N ILE A 496 1.75 -18.52 -11.88
CA ILE A 496 2.71 -17.41 -11.79
C ILE A 496 2.53 -16.66 -10.46
N PRO A 497 3.38 -16.92 -9.44
CA PRO A 497 3.35 -16.22 -8.17
C PRO A 497 4.30 -15.01 -8.18
N LEU A 498 3.80 -13.80 -8.42
CA LEU A 498 4.63 -12.59 -8.44
C LEU A 498 4.90 -12.08 -7.01
N LYS A 499 6.17 -12.11 -6.58
CA LYS A 499 6.61 -11.58 -5.29
C LYS A 499 6.96 -10.10 -5.42
N LEU A 500 6.29 -9.25 -4.65
CA LEU A 500 6.55 -7.82 -4.55
C LEU A 500 7.32 -7.58 -3.25
N SER A 501 8.59 -7.20 -3.34
CA SER A 501 9.39 -6.90 -2.15
C SER A 501 10.49 -5.90 -2.45
N PRO A 502 10.92 -5.09 -1.47
CA PRO A 502 12.00 -4.14 -1.69
C PRO A 502 13.32 -4.87 -1.82
N THR A 503 13.50 -6.01 -1.13
CA THR A 503 14.69 -6.86 -1.16
C THR A 503 14.56 -7.98 -2.19
N ALA A 504 15.59 -8.17 -3.01
CA ALA A 504 15.67 -9.25 -3.97
C ALA A 504 15.74 -10.64 -3.28
N PRO A 505 14.85 -11.59 -3.62
CA PRO A 505 14.99 -12.98 -3.21
C PRO A 505 16.14 -13.67 -3.96
N ALA A 506 16.54 -14.86 -3.50
CA ALA A 506 17.56 -15.67 -4.18
C ALA A 506 17.12 -16.10 -5.59
N ASN A 507 15.83 -16.40 -5.78
CA ASN A 507 15.23 -16.59 -7.10
C ASN A 507 14.44 -15.34 -7.51
N GLN A 508 14.99 -14.55 -8.43
CA GLN A 508 14.41 -13.29 -8.89
C GLN A 508 13.42 -13.44 -10.05
N GLN A 509 13.19 -14.67 -10.53
CA GLN A 509 12.38 -14.95 -11.72
C GLN A 509 10.95 -14.36 -11.66
N TYR A 510 10.33 -14.37 -10.48
CA TYR A 510 8.98 -13.85 -10.26
C TYR A 510 8.97 -12.61 -9.36
N TRP A 511 10.12 -11.96 -9.20
CA TRP A 511 10.26 -10.85 -8.27
C TRP A 511 10.10 -9.51 -8.99
N ILE A 512 9.28 -8.63 -8.41
CA ILE A 512 9.17 -7.23 -8.81
C ILE A 512 9.61 -6.35 -7.63
N PRO A 513 10.56 -5.43 -7.83
CA PRO A 513 11.02 -4.53 -6.77
C PRO A 513 9.92 -3.56 -6.34
N THR A 514 9.79 -3.37 -5.03
CA THR A 514 9.00 -2.27 -4.44
C THR A 514 9.94 -1.19 -3.89
N PRO A 515 9.46 0.05 -3.64
CA PRO A 515 10.32 1.09 -3.07
C PRO A 515 10.90 0.68 -1.71
N SER A 516 12.18 1.01 -1.49
CA SER A 516 12.88 0.81 -0.21
C SER A 516 12.71 1.98 0.76
N SER A 517 12.10 3.08 0.33
CA SER A 517 11.83 4.28 1.12
C SER A 517 10.50 4.92 0.71
N GLY A 518 10.02 5.86 1.52
CA GLY A 518 8.65 6.36 1.44
C GLY A 518 7.67 5.46 2.20
N SER A 519 6.41 5.88 2.32
CA SER A 519 5.41 5.18 3.15
C SER A 519 4.52 4.22 2.37
N THR A 520 4.28 4.47 1.07
CA THR A 520 3.35 3.69 0.26
C THR A 520 3.77 3.60 -1.21
N PHE A 521 3.20 2.65 -1.94
CA PHE A 521 3.38 2.49 -3.39
C PHE A 521 2.07 2.07 -4.07
N SER A 522 2.06 2.01 -5.39
CA SER A 522 0.91 1.50 -6.15
C SER A 522 1.33 0.46 -7.18
N VAL A 523 0.41 -0.44 -7.50
CA VAL A 523 0.58 -1.48 -8.52
C VAL A 523 -0.37 -1.19 -9.67
N VAL A 524 0.13 -1.27 -10.90
CA VAL A 524 -0.69 -1.22 -12.11
C VAL A 524 -0.52 -2.54 -12.86
N LEU A 525 -1.63 -3.25 -13.04
CA LEU A 525 -1.74 -4.33 -14.01
C LEU A 525 -2.17 -3.70 -15.33
N ARG A 526 -1.51 -4.06 -16.43
CA ARG A 526 -1.87 -3.62 -17.78
C ARG A 526 -2.35 -4.82 -18.57
N LEU A 527 -3.48 -4.66 -19.26
CA LEU A 527 -4.04 -5.65 -20.17
C LEU A 527 -4.18 -4.98 -21.53
N TYR A 528 -3.39 -5.41 -22.50
CA TYR A 528 -3.44 -4.94 -23.89
C TYR A 528 -4.16 -5.95 -24.76
N ASN A 529 -5.16 -5.50 -25.50
CA ASN A 529 -6.12 -6.36 -26.22
C ASN A 529 -6.81 -7.41 -25.32
N PRO A 530 -7.44 -7.00 -24.19
CA PRO A 530 -8.18 -7.94 -23.36
C PRO A 530 -9.30 -8.62 -24.15
N VAL A 531 -9.53 -9.90 -23.87
CA VAL A 531 -10.51 -10.72 -24.58
C VAL A 531 -11.90 -10.06 -24.51
N PRO A 532 -12.66 -9.94 -25.61
CA PRO A 532 -14.02 -9.39 -25.62
C PRO A 532 -14.98 -10.10 -24.66
N ALA A 533 -15.93 -9.38 -24.05
CA ALA A 533 -16.94 -10.04 -23.21
C ALA A 533 -17.91 -10.90 -24.02
N SER A 534 -18.08 -10.66 -25.33
CA SER A 534 -18.88 -11.51 -26.21
C SER A 534 -18.26 -12.87 -26.54
N SER A 535 -16.93 -13.03 -26.47
CA SER A 535 -16.26 -14.30 -26.80
C SER A 535 -16.25 -15.26 -25.61
N VAL A 536 -15.88 -14.78 -24.42
CA VAL A 536 -15.87 -15.55 -23.17
C VAL A 536 -16.34 -14.70 -21.99
N ALA A 537 -17.65 -14.48 -21.90
CA ALA A 537 -18.28 -13.52 -20.98
C ALA A 537 -17.89 -13.60 -19.50
N ASN A 538 -17.48 -14.76 -18.99
CA ASN A 538 -17.10 -14.92 -17.58
C ASN A 538 -15.58 -14.83 -17.34
N ALA A 539 -14.80 -14.71 -18.40
CA ALA A 539 -13.34 -14.66 -18.34
C ALA A 539 -12.79 -13.34 -18.88
N SER A 540 -13.60 -12.35 -19.23
CA SER A 540 -13.13 -11.05 -19.73
C SER A 540 -13.18 -9.99 -18.65
N VAL A 541 -12.14 -9.15 -18.55
CA VAL A 541 -12.16 -7.95 -17.69
C VAL A 541 -13.23 -6.92 -18.14
N LEU A 542 -13.71 -7.02 -19.38
CA LEU A 542 -14.69 -6.11 -19.98
C LEU A 542 -16.14 -6.52 -19.70
N SER A 543 -16.38 -7.68 -19.07
CA SER A 543 -17.71 -8.17 -18.79
C SER A 543 -18.39 -7.37 -17.68
N SER A 544 -19.61 -6.89 -17.94
CA SER A 544 -20.40 -6.17 -16.94
C SER A 544 -21.15 -7.08 -15.96
N SER A 545 -21.28 -8.39 -16.28
CA SER A 545 -22.04 -9.34 -15.46
C SER A 545 -21.17 -10.18 -14.53
N ASN A 546 -19.99 -10.59 -15.01
CA ASN A 546 -19.04 -11.38 -14.24
C ASN A 546 -17.63 -11.14 -14.81
N PRO A 547 -17.03 -9.97 -14.55
CA PRO A 547 -15.70 -9.66 -15.04
C PRO A 547 -14.67 -10.62 -14.48
N TRP A 548 -13.69 -10.99 -15.30
CA TRP A 548 -12.44 -11.50 -14.75
C TRP A 548 -11.85 -10.43 -13.83
N GLN A 549 -11.52 -10.84 -12.61
CA GLN A 549 -10.93 -9.97 -11.61
C GLN A 549 -9.48 -10.39 -11.36
N PRO A 550 -8.55 -9.43 -11.31
CA PRO A 550 -7.20 -9.75 -10.88
C PRO A 550 -7.22 -10.36 -9.47
N PRO A 551 -6.31 -11.29 -9.16
CA PRO A 551 -6.20 -11.82 -7.81
C PRO A 551 -5.83 -10.69 -6.85
N GLY A 552 -6.27 -10.79 -5.59
CA GLY A 552 -5.92 -9.80 -4.58
C GLY A 552 -4.41 -9.75 -4.36
N ILE A 553 -3.89 -8.55 -4.08
CA ILE A 553 -2.50 -8.40 -3.64
C ILE A 553 -2.43 -8.84 -2.19
N GLU A 554 -1.81 -9.96 -1.90
CA GLU A 554 -1.77 -10.54 -0.57
C GLU A 554 -0.53 -10.08 0.18
N ARG A 555 -0.72 -9.45 1.34
CA ARG A 555 0.39 -9.16 2.25
C ARG A 555 0.96 -10.47 2.78
N LEU A 556 2.26 -10.65 2.64
CA LEU A 556 2.99 -11.79 3.18
C LEU A 556 3.30 -11.52 4.65
N SER A 557 2.63 -12.28 5.50
CA SER A 557 2.96 -12.39 6.92
C SER A 557 4.23 -13.20 7.08
N THR A 558 4.97 -12.95 8.14
CA THR A 558 6.32 -13.53 8.27
C THR A 558 6.56 -14.10 9.65
N THR A 559 7.45 -15.09 9.69
CA THR A 559 8.17 -15.46 10.89
C THR A 559 9.43 -14.60 10.98
N THR A 560 9.78 -14.11 12.15
CA THR A 560 10.76 -13.00 12.28
C THR A 560 12.20 -13.38 11.94
N ASN A 561 12.49 -14.64 11.64
CA ASN A 561 13.81 -15.04 11.16
C ASN A 561 13.80 -15.46 9.69
N GLY A 562 12.68 -15.29 8.98
CA GLY A 562 12.57 -15.52 7.54
C GLY A 562 13.05 -16.90 7.07
N ARG A 563 13.10 -17.87 7.99
CA ARG A 563 13.83 -19.13 7.76
C ARG A 563 13.18 -20.31 8.44
N LEU A 564 12.05 -20.19 9.13
CA LEU A 564 11.34 -21.42 9.53
C LEU A 564 10.45 -21.84 8.37
N SER A 565 10.99 -22.69 7.49
CA SER A 565 10.27 -23.26 6.36
C SER A 565 9.48 -24.49 6.78
N GLY A 566 8.29 -24.67 6.22
CA GLY A 566 7.45 -25.82 6.51
C GLY A 566 6.80 -25.78 7.89
N SER A 567 6.78 -24.64 8.58
CA SER A 567 6.05 -24.47 9.85
C SER A 567 4.56 -24.48 9.60
N LEU A 568 3.80 -25.16 10.45
CA LEU A 568 2.35 -25.10 10.47
C LEU A 568 1.93 -23.81 11.18
N VAL A 569 1.11 -22.99 10.52
CA VAL A 569 0.54 -21.78 11.12
C VAL A 569 -0.97 -21.91 11.14
N TYR A 570 -1.63 -21.64 12.25
CA TYR A 570 -3.09 -21.73 12.35
C TYR A 570 -3.65 -20.67 13.30
N LEU A 571 -4.92 -20.33 13.08
CA LEU A 571 -5.67 -19.46 13.97
C LEU A 571 -6.46 -20.30 14.97
N ASP A 572 -6.07 -20.25 16.24
CA ASP A 572 -6.77 -20.89 17.36
C ASP A 572 -7.97 -20.02 17.78
N THR A 573 -9.15 -20.46 17.38
CA THR A 573 -10.44 -19.76 17.56
C THR A 573 -11.22 -20.26 18.77
N ASP A 574 -10.94 -21.49 19.22
CA ASP A 574 -11.61 -22.10 20.37
C ASP A 574 -10.82 -21.92 21.68
N GLY A 575 -9.60 -21.39 21.60
CA GLY A 575 -8.75 -21.03 22.74
C GLY A 575 -8.00 -22.20 23.34
N ASN A 576 -7.99 -23.36 22.69
CA ASN A 576 -7.33 -24.57 23.17
C ASN A 576 -5.83 -24.64 22.79
N LEU A 577 -5.37 -23.75 21.90
CA LEU A 577 -3.99 -23.61 21.41
C LEU A 577 -3.45 -24.82 20.63
N ASN A 578 -4.33 -25.68 20.12
CA ASN A 578 -4.03 -26.80 19.22
C ASN A 578 -4.93 -26.71 17.99
N LEU A 579 -4.42 -27.15 16.85
CA LEU A 579 -5.19 -27.14 15.61
C LEU A 579 -6.40 -28.08 15.73
N SER A 580 -7.60 -27.49 15.77
CA SER A 580 -8.87 -28.20 15.69
C SER A 580 -9.27 -28.45 14.22
N ALA A 581 -10.09 -29.48 13.97
CA ALA A 581 -10.47 -29.88 12.60
C ALA A 581 -11.26 -28.82 11.81
N ASN A 582 -11.84 -27.85 12.50
CA ASN A 582 -12.60 -26.73 11.94
C ASN A 582 -11.77 -25.44 11.80
N GLU A 583 -10.51 -25.45 12.20
CA GLU A 583 -9.63 -24.28 12.14
C GLU A 583 -8.83 -24.25 10.85
N LYS A 584 -8.62 -23.03 10.34
CA LYS A 584 -7.81 -22.83 9.13
C LYS A 584 -6.34 -22.87 9.49
N SER A 585 -5.53 -23.42 8.59
CA SER A 585 -4.07 -23.50 8.72
C SER A 585 -3.36 -23.24 7.40
N ALA A 586 -2.13 -22.75 7.49
CA ALA A 586 -1.21 -22.50 6.39
C ALA A 586 0.16 -23.13 6.71
N THR A 587 1.05 -23.16 5.71
CA THR A 587 2.43 -23.60 5.89
C THR A 587 3.37 -22.53 5.39
N THR A 588 4.45 -22.27 6.13
CA THR A 588 5.44 -21.27 5.73
C THR A 588 6.28 -21.73 4.54
N ASN A 589 6.60 -20.80 3.64
CA ASN A 589 7.48 -21.04 2.49
C ASN A 589 8.98 -21.12 2.91
N ALA A 590 9.90 -21.22 1.95
CA ALA A 590 11.34 -21.28 2.21
C ALA A 590 11.87 -20.04 2.98
N ASP A 591 11.23 -18.89 2.77
CA ASP A 591 11.56 -17.63 3.44
C ASP A 591 10.78 -17.45 4.75
N GLY A 592 10.12 -18.50 5.27
CA GLY A 592 9.36 -18.43 6.51
C GLY A 592 8.13 -17.51 6.45
N GLN A 593 7.58 -17.27 5.26
CA GLN A 593 6.42 -16.40 5.01
C GLN A 593 5.14 -17.21 4.75
N PHE A 594 3.99 -16.63 5.06
CA PHE A 594 2.65 -17.21 4.83
C PHE A 594 1.61 -16.11 4.59
N ILE A 595 0.44 -16.47 4.05
CA ILE A 595 -0.65 -15.53 3.80
C ILE A 595 -1.62 -15.57 4.99
N LYS A 596 -1.57 -14.60 5.91
CA LYS A 596 -2.46 -14.61 7.08
C LYS A 596 -3.93 -14.47 6.73
N ARG A 597 -4.30 -13.81 5.63
CA ARG A 597 -5.70 -13.75 5.21
C ARG A 597 -6.29 -15.14 4.94
N SER A 598 -5.48 -16.15 4.63
CA SER A 598 -5.97 -17.54 4.57
C SER A 598 -6.45 -18.08 5.93
N LEU A 599 -6.12 -17.40 7.02
CA LEU A 599 -6.42 -17.70 8.42
C LEU A 599 -7.45 -16.70 8.99
N GLU A 600 -8.58 -16.49 8.30
CA GLU A 600 -9.63 -15.54 8.73
C GLU A 600 -10.30 -15.94 10.06
N GLY A 601 -10.53 -14.95 10.94
CA GLY A 601 -11.27 -15.12 12.19
C GLY A 601 -10.69 -14.30 13.34
N SER A 602 -11.26 -14.47 14.53
CA SER A 602 -10.73 -13.95 15.80
C SER A 602 -10.13 -15.10 16.60
N GLY A 603 -8.91 -14.92 17.10
CA GLY A 603 -8.19 -15.99 17.78
C GLY A 603 -6.71 -15.71 18.01
N THR A 604 -6.04 -16.63 18.69
CA THR A 604 -4.58 -16.61 18.83
C THR A 604 -3.94 -17.17 17.57
N LEU A 605 -3.00 -16.44 16.98
CA LEU A 605 -2.19 -16.98 15.89
C LEU A 605 -1.12 -17.89 16.49
N VAL A 606 -1.05 -19.14 16.04
CA VAL A 606 -0.12 -20.15 16.53
C VAL A 606 0.77 -20.62 15.39
N LEU A 607 2.06 -20.76 15.65
CA LEU A 607 3.00 -21.43 14.76
C LEU A 607 3.56 -22.65 15.47
N GLU A 608 3.63 -23.77 14.76
CA GLU A 608 4.17 -25.03 15.26
C GLU A 608 5.22 -25.62 14.30
N GLY A 609 6.39 -25.94 14.86
CA GLY A 609 7.45 -26.64 14.13
C GLY A 609 8.08 -25.83 12.99
N GLY A 610 8.54 -26.55 11.96
CA GLY A 610 9.30 -26.02 10.83
C GLY A 610 10.79 -26.30 10.90
N GLN A 611 11.50 -25.94 9.83
CA GLN A 611 12.92 -26.20 9.67
C GLN A 611 13.64 -24.97 9.13
N GLU A 612 14.85 -24.75 9.60
CA GLU A 612 15.76 -23.79 8.98
C GLU A 612 16.31 -24.39 7.67
N PRO A 613 16.06 -23.80 6.48
CA PRO A 613 16.35 -24.46 5.20
C PRO A 613 17.84 -24.63 4.89
N ALA A 614 18.71 -23.75 5.39
CA ALA A 614 20.15 -23.85 5.15
C ALA A 614 20.79 -24.98 5.95
N THR A 615 20.20 -25.32 7.10
CA THR A 615 20.76 -26.20 8.11
C THR A 615 19.98 -27.51 8.28
N GLY A 616 18.71 -27.54 7.88
CA GLY A 616 17.76 -28.61 8.18
C GLY A 616 17.36 -28.69 9.66
N THR A 617 17.77 -27.73 10.50
CA THR A 617 17.48 -27.76 11.94
C THR A 617 15.99 -27.58 12.16
N SER A 618 15.34 -28.52 12.83
CA SER A 618 13.92 -28.38 13.17
C SER A 618 13.73 -27.46 14.37
N TYR A 619 12.83 -26.51 14.25
CA TYR A 619 12.31 -25.79 15.41
C TYR A 619 11.41 -26.74 16.21
N LYS A 620 11.68 -26.85 17.51
CA LYS A 620 10.93 -27.70 18.45
C LYS A 620 10.12 -26.80 19.37
N GLY A 621 8.89 -26.48 18.98
CA GLY A 621 8.00 -25.70 19.84
C GLY A 621 6.83 -25.05 19.13
N LYS A 622 6.07 -24.29 19.93
CA LYS A 622 5.01 -23.39 19.49
C LYS A 622 5.39 -21.94 19.72
N LEU A 623 5.01 -21.07 18.80
CA LEU A 623 5.03 -19.63 18.99
C LEU A 623 3.59 -19.13 18.97
N PHE A 624 3.36 -18.00 19.64
CA PHE A 624 2.05 -17.40 19.80
C PHE A 624 2.12 -15.93 19.42
N ALA A 625 1.04 -15.38 18.86
CA ALA A 625 0.89 -13.95 18.67
C ALA A 625 -0.55 -13.53 19.02
N LEU A 626 -0.69 -12.28 19.44
CA LEU A 626 -1.99 -11.69 19.74
C LEU A 626 -2.85 -11.63 18.47
N GLU A 627 -4.17 -11.56 18.66
CA GLU A 627 -5.12 -11.38 17.57
C GLU A 627 -4.73 -10.16 16.72
N GLY A 628 -4.83 -10.28 15.40
CA GLY A 628 -4.46 -9.21 14.48
C GLY A 628 -2.96 -9.08 14.19
N SER A 629 -2.07 -9.84 14.83
CA SER A 629 -0.62 -9.81 14.52
C SER A 629 -0.31 -10.33 13.11
N GLU A 630 0.46 -9.59 12.31
CA GLU A 630 0.96 -10.01 10.99
C GLU A 630 2.26 -10.81 11.06
N VAL A 631 2.80 -10.96 12.26
CA VAL A 631 4.11 -11.54 12.51
C VAL A 631 4.02 -12.45 13.72
N ILE A 632 4.67 -13.62 13.62
CA ILE A 632 4.78 -14.57 14.71
C ILE A 632 6.25 -14.84 15.03
N SER A 633 6.60 -14.66 16.31
CA SER A 633 7.98 -14.68 16.80
C SER A 633 8.10 -15.06 18.26
N PRO A 634 9.31 -15.32 18.74
CA PRO A 634 9.59 -15.40 20.17
C PRO A 634 9.20 -14.12 20.92
N LEU A 635 9.39 -12.93 20.34
CA LEU A 635 8.92 -11.68 20.94
C LEU A 635 7.39 -11.57 20.98
N SER A 636 6.68 -11.91 19.91
CA SER A 636 5.21 -11.94 19.92
C SER A 636 4.68 -12.92 20.95
N THR A 637 5.42 -14.02 21.15
CA THR A 637 5.07 -15.06 22.13
C THR A 637 5.19 -14.52 23.55
N VAL A 638 6.25 -13.74 23.82
CA VAL A 638 6.41 -13.08 25.11
C VAL A 638 5.30 -12.04 25.34
N ASP A 639 5.00 -11.21 24.34
CA ASP A 639 3.91 -10.22 24.39
C ASP A 639 2.56 -10.87 24.66
N TRP A 640 2.23 -11.91 23.90
CA TRP A 640 1.05 -12.75 24.07
C TRP A 640 0.93 -13.32 25.49
N GLY A 641 2.05 -13.75 26.07
CA GLY A 641 2.07 -14.27 27.44
C GLY A 641 1.89 -13.17 28.51
N MET A 642 2.43 -11.96 28.27
CA MET A 642 2.28 -10.82 29.16
C MET A 642 0.84 -10.29 29.19
N GLU A 643 0.16 -10.29 28.05
CA GLU A 643 -1.26 -9.91 27.94
C GLU A 643 -2.16 -10.82 28.82
N ARG A 644 -1.89 -12.13 28.82
CA ARG A 644 -2.63 -13.12 29.63
C ARG A 644 -2.46 -13.00 31.13
N VAL A 645 -1.40 -12.37 31.61
CA VAL A 645 -1.24 -12.05 33.04
C VAL A 645 -1.75 -10.65 33.40
N GLY A 646 -2.43 -9.97 32.47
CA GLY A 646 -3.07 -8.68 32.71
C GLY A 646 -2.12 -7.48 32.65
N ILE A 647 -0.94 -7.60 32.03
CA ILE A 647 -0.03 -6.46 31.84
C ILE A 647 -0.60 -5.55 30.75
N THR A 648 -0.70 -4.24 31.03
CA THR A 648 -1.27 -3.24 30.10
C THR A 648 -0.45 -3.13 28.82
N GLU A 649 -1.10 -2.80 27.70
CA GLU A 649 -0.45 -2.70 26.39
C GLU A 649 0.74 -1.72 26.41
N GLU A 650 0.57 -0.56 27.03
CA GLU A 650 1.64 0.43 27.21
C GLU A 650 2.85 -0.18 27.94
N THR A 651 2.62 -0.94 29.00
CA THR A 651 3.69 -1.60 29.76
C THR A 651 4.37 -2.69 28.93
N ARG A 652 3.62 -3.50 28.18
CA ARG A 652 4.18 -4.53 27.29
C ARG A 652 5.05 -3.91 26.20
N LYS A 653 4.56 -2.84 25.55
CA LYS A 653 5.30 -2.05 24.57
C LYS A 653 6.61 -1.52 25.14
N ASN A 654 6.58 -0.98 26.37
CA ASN A 654 7.77 -0.51 27.06
C ASN A 654 8.77 -1.64 27.37
N ILE A 655 8.29 -2.82 27.78
CA ILE A 655 9.16 -3.98 28.02
C ILE A 655 9.88 -4.42 26.75
N ILE A 656 9.16 -4.58 25.64
CA ILE A 656 9.73 -4.98 24.34
C ILE A 656 10.74 -3.93 23.84
N ARG A 657 10.40 -2.64 23.98
CA ARG A 657 11.29 -1.52 23.71
C ARG A 657 12.58 -1.62 24.52
N THR A 658 12.49 -1.84 25.84
CA THR A 658 13.66 -1.97 26.71
C THR A 658 14.55 -3.15 26.33
N LEU A 659 13.96 -4.30 26.01
CA LEU A 659 14.72 -5.47 25.55
C LEU A 659 15.50 -5.17 24.26
N THR A 660 14.84 -4.53 23.30
CA THR A 660 15.43 -4.18 21.99
C THR A 660 16.52 -3.11 22.14
N LEU A 661 16.30 -2.09 22.98
CA LEU A 661 17.28 -1.07 23.30
C LEU A 661 18.52 -1.65 24.00
N GLY A 662 18.32 -2.55 24.97
CA GLY A 662 19.43 -3.24 25.62
C GLY A 662 20.26 -4.05 24.63
N ALA A 663 19.61 -4.73 23.67
CA ALA A 663 20.31 -5.44 22.60
C ALA A 663 21.04 -4.49 21.63
N TYR A 664 20.45 -3.33 21.33
CA TYR A 664 21.09 -2.29 20.51
C TYR A 664 22.35 -1.75 21.18
N GLU A 665 22.25 -1.36 22.45
CA GLU A 665 23.36 -0.86 23.26
C GLU A 665 24.48 -1.89 23.32
N TYR A 666 24.11 -3.14 23.56
CA TYR A 666 25.02 -4.26 23.60
C TYR A 666 25.78 -4.44 22.27
N LEU A 667 25.07 -4.43 21.13
CA LEU A 667 25.68 -4.65 19.81
C LEU A 667 26.53 -3.47 19.31
N ASN A 668 26.17 -2.24 19.68
CA ASN A 668 26.76 -1.03 19.09
C ASN A 668 27.65 -0.25 20.06
N GLY A 669 27.64 -0.57 21.36
CA GLY A 669 28.41 0.15 22.37
C GLY A 669 27.93 1.59 22.63
N GLU A 670 26.73 1.94 22.16
CA GLU A 670 26.15 3.28 22.27
C GLU A 670 24.65 3.20 22.61
N SER A 671 24.16 4.13 23.42
CA SER A 671 22.74 4.26 23.75
C SER A 671 21.96 4.97 22.64
N LEU A 672 20.79 4.41 22.31
CA LEU A 672 19.86 5.01 21.35
C LEU A 672 18.80 5.83 22.10
N ASP A 673 18.70 7.11 21.77
CA ASP A 673 17.69 8.00 22.34
C ASP A 673 16.32 7.76 21.69
N TRP A 674 15.54 6.85 22.28
CA TRP A 674 14.27 6.42 21.72
C TRP A 674 13.14 7.45 21.86
N GLU A 675 13.29 8.48 22.70
CA GLU A 675 12.34 9.62 22.72
C GLU A 675 12.34 10.40 21.40
N LYS A 676 13.34 10.20 20.54
CA LYS A 676 13.39 10.75 19.17
C LYS A 676 12.81 9.81 18.11
N LEU A 677 12.30 8.65 18.52
CA LEU A 677 11.79 7.58 17.65
C LEU A 677 10.28 7.33 17.89
N ASP A 678 9.54 8.33 18.36
CA ASP A 678 8.10 8.26 18.72
C ASP A 678 7.18 7.68 17.62
N SER A 679 7.67 7.57 16.38
CA SER A 679 6.96 6.96 15.25
C SER A 679 7.11 5.45 15.09
N ILE A 680 8.02 4.79 15.84
CA ILE A 680 8.21 3.33 15.77
C ILE A 680 7.29 2.64 16.76
N ASP A 681 6.39 1.78 16.27
CA ASP A 681 5.72 0.83 17.14
C ASP A 681 6.75 -0.18 17.68
N PRO A 682 7.04 -0.21 19.00
CA PRO A 682 8.00 -1.15 19.56
C PRO A 682 7.55 -2.62 19.40
N THR A 683 6.30 -2.88 19.01
CA THR A 683 5.85 -4.22 18.60
C THR A 683 6.14 -4.53 17.13
N MET A 684 6.90 -3.71 16.40
CA MET A 684 7.53 -4.10 15.13
C MET A 684 8.56 -5.19 15.39
N ILE A 685 8.08 -6.42 15.46
CA ILE A 685 8.81 -7.59 15.95
C ILE A 685 9.63 -8.28 14.86
N ALA A 686 9.41 -7.96 13.57
CA ALA A 686 10.20 -8.51 12.48
C ALA A 686 11.41 -7.63 12.10
N PRO A 687 12.63 -8.18 12.10
CA PRO A 687 13.84 -7.47 11.70
C PRO A 687 13.74 -6.78 10.34
N HIS A 688 13.10 -7.38 9.34
CA HIS A 688 12.98 -6.77 8.01
C HIS A 688 12.03 -5.56 8.01
N GLN A 689 10.94 -5.57 8.78
CA GLN A 689 10.06 -4.41 8.93
C GLN A 689 10.83 -3.24 9.55
N VAL A 690 11.64 -3.53 10.57
CA VAL A 690 12.49 -2.55 11.25
C VAL A 690 13.59 -2.01 10.33
N ALA A 691 14.23 -2.88 9.54
CA ALA A 691 15.30 -2.49 8.61
C ALA A 691 14.81 -1.55 7.50
N ARG A 692 13.52 -1.62 7.16
CA ARG A 692 12.89 -0.83 6.09
C ARG A 692 12.35 0.51 6.56
N LEU A 693 12.47 0.83 7.85
CA LEU A 693 12.09 2.14 8.36
C LEU A 693 13.05 3.21 7.82
N ASP A 694 12.51 4.35 7.41
CA ASP A 694 13.30 5.50 6.98
C ASP A 694 13.93 6.22 8.19
N LEU A 695 14.88 5.53 8.83
CA LEU A 695 15.54 5.95 10.05
C LEU A 695 17.06 5.76 9.94
N PRO A 696 17.86 6.70 10.50
CA PRO A 696 19.32 6.61 10.45
C PRO A 696 19.93 5.34 11.09
N TYR A 697 19.17 4.61 11.90
CA TYR A 697 19.61 3.46 12.69
C TYR A 697 18.82 2.17 12.39
N ALA A 698 18.00 2.15 11.34
CA ALA A 698 17.10 1.03 11.01
C ALA A 698 17.83 -0.32 10.94
N ASP A 699 18.97 -0.39 10.24
CA ASP A 699 19.77 -1.61 10.11
C ASP A 699 20.31 -2.13 11.46
N LYS A 700 20.80 -1.22 12.31
CA LYS A 700 21.32 -1.56 13.63
C LYS A 700 20.20 -2.06 14.54
N LEU A 701 19.03 -1.43 14.44
CA LEU A 701 17.85 -1.80 15.23
C LEU A 701 17.24 -3.14 14.77
N ALA A 702 17.25 -3.41 13.47
CA ALA A 702 16.86 -4.69 12.91
C ALA A 702 17.74 -5.83 13.43
N LYS A 703 19.06 -5.62 13.48
CA LYS A 703 20.02 -6.57 14.07
C LYS A 703 19.76 -6.80 15.57
N ALA A 704 19.49 -5.74 16.32
CA ALA A 704 19.12 -5.85 17.74
C ALA A 704 17.83 -6.67 17.93
N THR A 705 16.80 -6.40 17.12
CA THR A 705 15.54 -7.15 17.14
C THR A 705 15.75 -8.63 16.79
N SER A 706 16.61 -8.91 15.81
CA SER A 706 17.00 -10.28 15.43
C SER A 706 17.71 -11.01 16.57
N LEU A 707 18.58 -10.32 17.31
CA LEU A 707 19.28 -10.89 18.47
C LEU A 707 18.28 -11.30 19.57
N VAL A 708 17.36 -10.40 19.93
CA VAL A 708 16.35 -10.67 20.98
C VAL A 708 15.47 -11.87 20.61
N ASN A 709 14.96 -11.90 19.38
CA ASN A 709 14.17 -13.04 18.89
C ASN A 709 14.97 -14.36 18.94
N SER A 710 16.25 -14.34 18.59
CA SER A 710 17.09 -15.55 18.60
C SER A 710 17.30 -16.10 20.02
N VAL A 711 17.60 -15.22 20.99
CA VAL A 711 17.77 -15.59 22.41
C VAL A 711 16.49 -16.22 22.96
N LEU A 712 15.36 -15.55 22.78
CA LEU A 712 14.06 -16.02 23.26
C LEU A 712 13.64 -17.31 22.56
N GLY A 713 13.87 -17.43 21.26
CA GLY A 713 13.55 -18.63 20.49
C GLY A 713 14.30 -19.87 20.98
N LEU A 714 15.59 -19.73 21.28
CA LEU A 714 16.41 -20.81 21.85
C LEU A 714 15.89 -21.22 23.24
N TYR A 715 15.58 -20.24 24.09
CA TYR A 715 15.01 -20.50 25.41
C TYR A 715 13.68 -21.26 25.30
N LEU A 716 12.76 -20.77 24.48
CA LEU A 716 11.44 -21.36 24.24
C LEU A 716 11.53 -22.78 23.67
N SER A 717 12.48 -23.04 22.76
CA SER A 717 12.69 -24.36 22.17
C SER A 717 13.19 -25.37 23.22
N ARG A 718 14.15 -24.96 24.06
CA ARG A 718 14.68 -25.82 25.13
C ARG A 718 13.65 -26.14 26.20
N VAL A 719 12.84 -25.15 26.57
CA VAL A 719 11.69 -25.37 27.45
C VAL A 719 10.76 -26.41 26.84
N TYR A 720 10.44 -26.29 25.55
CA TYR A 720 9.60 -27.26 24.85
C TYR A 720 10.21 -28.67 24.84
N GLU A 721 11.48 -28.80 24.46
CA GLU A 721 12.22 -30.07 24.43
C GLU A 721 12.32 -30.72 25.80
N SER A 722 12.47 -29.94 26.88
CA SER A 722 12.48 -30.46 28.25
C SER A 722 11.14 -31.04 28.71
N LEU A 723 10.06 -30.66 28.03
CA LEU A 723 8.71 -31.14 28.29
C LEU A 723 8.37 -32.35 27.40
N GLU A 724 8.93 -32.46 26.20
CA GLU A 724 8.76 -33.68 25.39
C GLU A 724 9.44 -34.87 26.08
N PRO A 725 8.70 -35.95 26.42
CA PRO A 725 9.31 -37.11 27.02
C PRO A 725 10.24 -37.75 25.99
N MET A 726 11.52 -37.95 26.35
CA MET A 726 12.41 -38.84 25.60
C MET A 726 11.70 -40.17 25.42
N GLY A 727 11.27 -40.45 24.19
CA GLY A 727 10.52 -41.66 23.84
C GLY A 727 11.29 -42.90 24.27
N GLY A 728 10.84 -43.52 25.36
CA GLY A 728 11.49 -44.72 25.89
C GLY A 728 11.11 -45.06 27.33
N GLY A 729 9.84 -45.39 27.59
CA GLY A 729 9.50 -46.16 28.79
C GLY A 729 8.17 -45.84 29.43
N ALA A 730 7.19 -46.71 29.14
CA ALA A 730 6.04 -47.08 29.98
C ALA A 730 5.46 -46.00 30.92
N GLY A 731 4.43 -45.29 30.46
CA GLY A 731 3.53 -44.57 31.36
C GLY A 731 2.71 -43.45 30.73
N GLY A 732 1.83 -43.76 29.78
CA GLY A 732 0.50 -43.14 29.57
C GLY A 732 0.29 -41.61 29.44
N ALA A 733 1.28 -40.74 29.65
CA ALA A 733 1.16 -39.31 29.40
C ALA A 733 1.59 -39.03 27.96
N THR A 734 0.59 -39.00 27.07
CA THR A 734 0.75 -38.71 25.64
C THR A 734 1.35 -37.31 25.42
N SER A 735 2.02 -37.09 24.27
CA SER A 735 2.51 -35.77 23.83
C SER A 735 1.52 -34.63 24.06
N ALA A 736 0.21 -34.91 23.90
CA ALA A 736 -0.89 -33.98 24.15
C ALA A 736 -0.89 -33.32 25.55
N TYR A 737 -0.49 -34.03 26.62
CA TYR A 737 -0.41 -33.44 27.97
C TYR A 737 0.69 -32.38 28.04
N PHE A 738 1.84 -32.65 27.42
CA PHE A 738 2.99 -31.75 27.43
C PHE A 738 2.75 -30.54 26.53
N THR A 739 2.14 -30.74 25.36
CA THR A 739 1.68 -29.64 24.48
C THR A 739 0.70 -28.73 25.21
N SER A 740 -0.21 -29.26 26.03
CA SER A 740 -1.16 -28.45 26.82
C SER A 740 -0.51 -27.64 27.96
N LYS A 741 0.67 -28.04 28.45
CA LYS A 741 1.39 -27.35 29.54
C LYS A 741 2.32 -26.25 29.07
N TYR A 742 2.76 -26.29 27.81
CA TYR A 742 3.68 -25.32 27.26
C TYR A 742 3.15 -23.87 27.32
N PRO A 743 1.89 -23.56 26.97
CA PRO A 743 1.31 -22.22 27.12
C PRO A 743 1.41 -21.66 28.55
N GLU A 744 1.10 -22.46 29.57
CA GLU A 744 1.20 -22.04 30.98
C GLU A 744 2.63 -21.61 31.35
N ILE A 745 3.64 -22.27 30.78
CA ILE A 745 5.05 -21.97 31.04
C ILE A 745 5.47 -20.70 30.30
N VAL A 746 5.03 -20.50 29.06
CA VAL A 746 5.24 -19.26 28.32
C VAL A 746 4.68 -18.06 29.11
N VAL A 747 3.44 -18.14 29.58
CA VAL A 747 2.79 -17.09 30.38
C VAL A 747 3.61 -16.77 31.64
N LYS A 748 4.11 -17.79 32.35
CA LYS A 748 4.98 -17.60 33.53
C LYS A 748 6.33 -16.99 33.17
N ALA A 749 6.95 -17.43 32.08
CA ALA A 749 8.22 -16.88 31.60
C ALA A 749 8.08 -15.40 31.20
N SER A 750 7.00 -15.04 30.51
CA SER A 750 6.65 -13.66 30.17
C SER A 750 6.51 -12.78 31.42
N SER A 751 5.82 -13.26 32.45
CA SER A 751 5.70 -12.54 33.72
C SER A 751 7.05 -12.35 34.43
N LEU A 752 7.93 -13.36 34.41
CA LEU A 752 9.28 -13.23 34.96
C LEU A 752 10.11 -12.19 34.20
N ILE A 753 10.04 -12.19 32.86
CA ILE A 753 10.71 -11.19 32.02
C ILE A 753 10.19 -9.79 32.36
N ALA A 754 8.88 -9.62 32.46
CA ALA A 754 8.26 -8.34 32.82
C ALA A 754 8.72 -7.83 34.18
N ASN A 755 8.75 -8.69 35.20
CA ASN A 755 9.22 -8.33 36.55
C ASN A 755 10.70 -7.94 36.54
N LEU A 756 11.55 -8.70 35.84
CA LEU A 756 12.98 -8.41 35.72
C LEU A 756 13.26 -7.07 35.04
N VAL A 757 12.48 -6.71 34.02
CA VAL A 757 12.58 -5.42 33.34
C VAL A 757 12.03 -4.30 34.22
N GLY A 758 10.89 -4.52 34.88
CA GLY A 758 10.26 -3.58 35.81
C GLY A 758 11.16 -3.21 37.00
N GLU A 759 11.73 -4.20 37.69
CA GLU A 759 12.67 -4.00 38.81
C GLU A 759 13.90 -3.18 38.39
N LYS A 760 14.34 -3.36 37.15
CA LYS A 760 15.45 -2.62 36.57
C LYS A 760 15.07 -1.17 36.27
N SER A 761 13.90 -0.93 35.68
CA SER A 761 13.41 0.40 35.29
C SER A 761 13.18 1.37 36.46
N ALA A 762 12.95 0.87 37.67
CA ALA A 762 12.65 1.67 38.86
C ALA A 762 13.85 2.43 39.47
N GLY A 763 15.07 2.30 38.92
CA GLY A 763 16.31 2.82 39.51
C GLY A 763 17.00 4.01 38.82
N ASN A 764 16.78 4.26 37.52
CA ASN A 764 17.27 5.40 36.70
C ASN A 764 16.79 5.15 35.24
N PRO A 765 16.40 6.14 34.41
CA PRO A 765 15.74 5.91 33.11
C PRO A 765 16.59 5.21 32.03
N PHE A 766 17.87 4.97 32.28
CA PHE A 766 18.79 4.21 31.44
C PHE A 766 19.49 3.17 32.33
N VAL A 767 18.94 1.96 32.41
CA VAL A 767 19.34 1.03 33.48
C VAL A 767 20.65 0.34 33.17
N ARG A 768 21.68 0.64 33.97
CA ARG A 768 22.93 -0.12 34.02
C ARG A 768 22.71 -1.54 34.55
N LEU A 769 22.97 -2.52 33.69
CA LEU A 769 22.80 -3.97 33.80
C LEU A 769 23.76 -4.68 34.81
N ASN A 770 24.10 -4.07 35.94
CA ASN A 770 25.30 -4.48 36.72
C ASN A 770 25.12 -5.65 37.72
N SER A 771 23.97 -6.33 37.80
CA SER A 771 23.81 -7.57 38.58
C SER A 771 23.58 -8.82 37.72
N VAL A 772 23.52 -8.61 36.41
CA VAL A 772 23.42 -9.62 35.35
C VAL A 772 24.81 -9.86 34.70
N GLU A 773 25.81 -9.05 35.10
CA GLU A 773 27.19 -9.05 34.58
C GLU A 773 27.98 -10.35 34.78
N SER A 774 27.71 -11.20 35.78
CA SER A 774 28.53 -12.43 35.98
C SER A 774 27.96 -13.69 35.33
N VAL A 775 26.66 -13.74 35.04
CA VAL A 775 25.99 -14.93 34.49
C VAL A 775 25.51 -14.69 33.06
N VAL A 776 25.27 -13.44 32.67
CA VAL A 776 24.57 -13.13 31.41
C VAL A 776 25.37 -12.17 30.51
N ALA A 777 26.35 -11.39 31.01
CA ALA A 777 27.18 -10.58 30.11
C ALA A 777 28.15 -11.43 29.28
N SER A 778 28.74 -12.48 29.84
CA SER A 778 29.60 -13.43 29.09
C SER A 778 28.80 -14.37 28.18
N ASP A 779 27.57 -14.72 28.57
CA ASP A 779 26.67 -15.55 27.77
C ASP A 779 25.92 -14.75 26.71
N LEU A 780 25.53 -13.49 26.95
CA LEU A 780 25.07 -12.56 25.92
C LEU A 780 26.22 -12.12 25.01
N GLU A 781 27.46 -11.97 25.50
CA GLU A 781 28.63 -11.80 24.63
C GLU A 781 28.81 -12.97 23.69
N ARG A 782 28.77 -14.20 24.19
CA ARG A 782 28.92 -15.39 23.36
C ARG A 782 27.72 -15.68 22.47
N ILE A 783 26.50 -15.35 22.90
CA ILE A 783 25.27 -15.49 22.11
C ILE A 783 25.15 -14.36 21.07
N ALA A 784 25.67 -13.17 21.34
CA ALA A 784 25.73 -12.10 20.37
C ALA A 784 26.90 -12.25 19.39
N GLU A 785 28.06 -12.76 19.81
CA GLU A 785 29.12 -13.25 18.91
C GLU A 785 28.60 -14.39 18.00
N PHE A 786 27.79 -15.30 18.56
CA PHE A 786 27.08 -16.35 17.83
C PHE A 786 25.98 -15.80 16.90
N ALA A 787 25.20 -14.82 17.31
CA ALA A 787 24.19 -14.17 16.46
C ALA A 787 24.80 -13.32 15.34
N MET A 788 25.96 -12.71 15.59
CA MET A 788 26.75 -12.00 14.58
C MET A 788 27.38 -12.97 13.56
N SER A 789 27.76 -14.19 13.96
CA SER A 789 28.37 -15.20 13.07
C SER A 789 27.36 -15.97 12.19
N ILE A 790 26.07 -15.99 12.53
CA ILE A 790 24.99 -16.56 11.68
C ILE A 790 24.91 -15.88 10.30
N SER A 791 25.42 -14.65 10.17
CA SER A 791 25.49 -13.94 8.90
C SER A 791 26.65 -14.38 7.98
N SER A 792 27.62 -15.16 8.46
CA SER A 792 28.92 -15.34 7.77
C SER A 792 29.55 -16.74 7.75
N ASP A 793 29.05 -17.77 8.46
CA ASP A 793 29.71 -19.09 8.52
C ASP A 793 28.80 -20.33 8.24
N PRO A 794 29.30 -21.45 7.66
CA PRO A 794 28.52 -22.65 7.33
C PRO A 794 28.15 -23.54 8.54
N TYR A 795 27.01 -24.24 8.44
CA TYR A 795 26.33 -25.01 9.50
C TYR A 795 27.11 -26.13 10.20
N GLU A 796 28.17 -26.70 9.64
CA GLU A 796 28.95 -27.73 10.36
C GLU A 796 29.67 -27.19 11.61
N ALA A 797 29.93 -25.88 11.65
CA ALA A 797 30.46 -25.19 12.84
C ALA A 797 29.38 -24.98 13.94
N PHE A 798 28.10 -24.97 13.58
CA PHE A 798 26.96 -24.78 14.50
C PHE A 798 26.82 -25.96 15.48
N SER A 799 26.86 -27.20 14.99
CA SER A 799 26.71 -28.40 15.82
C SER A 799 27.90 -28.61 16.78
N GLN A 800 29.13 -28.35 16.31
CA GLN A 800 30.33 -28.49 17.13
C GLN A 800 30.43 -27.41 18.21
N ASN A 801 29.99 -26.18 17.93
CA ASN A 801 30.02 -25.10 18.93
C ASN A 801 28.86 -25.18 19.93
N LEU A 802 27.67 -25.67 19.52
CA LEU A 802 26.53 -25.92 20.42
C LEU A 802 26.87 -26.92 21.55
N SER A 803 27.69 -27.93 21.26
CA SER A 803 28.17 -28.93 22.24
C SER A 803 29.12 -28.39 23.31
N ARG A 804 29.60 -27.15 23.16
CA ARG A 804 30.53 -26.49 24.11
C ARG A 804 29.83 -25.56 25.10
N PHE A 805 28.52 -25.31 24.94
CA PHE A 805 27.71 -24.46 25.82
C PHE A 805 27.12 -25.25 27.01
N LYS A 806 27.98 -25.54 28.01
CA LYS A 806 27.58 -26.15 29.30
C LYS A 806 26.56 -25.33 30.10
N ALA A 807 26.49 -24.01 29.93
CA ALA A 807 25.56 -23.13 30.66
C ALA A 807 24.08 -23.38 30.30
N LEU A 808 23.88 -24.09 29.19
CA LEU A 808 22.60 -24.45 28.63
C LEU A 808 22.27 -25.94 28.93
N GLU A 809 23.18 -26.70 29.54
CA GLU A 809 22.89 -28.01 30.14
C GLU A 809 22.24 -27.85 31.53
N LEU A 810 21.03 -27.32 31.58
CA LEU A 810 20.12 -27.62 32.68
C LEU A 810 19.42 -28.95 32.36
N GLY A 811 20.14 -30.07 32.49
CA GLY A 811 19.48 -31.38 32.54
C GLY A 811 20.22 -32.65 32.11
N SER A 812 21.51 -32.66 31.77
CA SER A 812 22.19 -33.89 31.32
C SER A 812 23.10 -34.57 32.34
N ASP A 813 23.59 -33.88 33.38
CA ASP A 813 24.40 -34.53 34.42
C ASP A 813 23.54 -35.02 35.58
N GLY A 814 22.95 -36.21 35.39
CA GLY A 814 22.75 -37.19 36.46
C GLY A 814 21.64 -36.92 37.48
N ALA A 815 20.47 -37.51 37.20
CA ALA A 815 19.57 -38.13 38.19
C ALA A 815 19.17 -37.33 39.45
N ARG A 816 17.88 -36.95 39.47
CA ARG A 816 17.05 -36.63 40.66
C ARG A 816 17.41 -35.34 41.43
N SER A 817 16.81 -34.21 41.03
CA SER A 817 15.99 -33.36 41.92
C SER A 817 15.66 -32.00 41.30
N GLY A 818 14.35 -31.72 41.13
CA GLY A 818 13.79 -30.42 41.50
C GLY A 818 13.81 -29.27 40.50
N PHE A 819 13.01 -29.36 39.43
CA PHE A 819 12.06 -28.26 39.20
C PHE A 819 10.90 -28.48 40.18
N PRO A 820 10.39 -27.48 40.93
CA PRO A 820 9.17 -27.63 41.68
C PRO A 820 7.99 -27.64 40.72
N LEU A 821 7.85 -28.74 39.97
CA LEU A 821 6.52 -29.24 39.66
C LEU A 821 5.87 -29.50 41.02
N LEU A 822 4.77 -28.78 41.29
CA LEU A 822 3.87 -29.06 42.39
C LEU A 822 3.37 -30.51 42.25
N ALA A 823 4.17 -31.44 42.76
CA ALA A 823 3.73 -32.78 43.05
C ALA A 823 2.83 -32.67 44.28
N ASP A 824 1.56 -32.92 44.03
CA ASP A 824 0.57 -33.18 45.05
C ASP A 824 1.07 -34.35 45.93
N SER A 825 1.49 -34.07 47.18
CA SER A 825 1.39 -34.97 48.34
C SER A 825 2.19 -34.50 49.57
N GLY A 826 1.46 -34.28 50.66
CA GLY A 826 1.77 -34.71 52.03
C GLY A 826 3.21 -34.64 52.54
N PHE A 827 3.48 -33.64 53.38
CA PHE A 827 4.57 -33.69 54.36
C PHE A 827 4.39 -34.85 55.34
N SER A 828 5.43 -35.68 55.52
CA SER A 828 5.72 -36.28 56.83
C SER A 828 7.21 -36.53 57.08
N SER A 829 7.72 -35.75 58.03
CA SER A 829 8.57 -36.13 59.18
C SER A 829 9.91 -36.87 59.02
N ARG A 830 10.92 -36.24 59.64
CA ARG A 830 12.06 -36.76 60.44
C ARG A 830 13.47 -36.55 59.88
N ASP A 831 14.12 -35.59 60.55
CA ASP A 831 15.50 -35.62 61.05
C ASP A 831 16.70 -35.23 60.15
N PRO A 832 17.77 -34.69 60.78
CA PRO A 832 18.53 -33.54 60.30
C PRO A 832 19.88 -33.92 59.72
N ILE A 833 20.38 -33.15 58.74
CA ILE A 833 21.80 -33.16 58.38
C ILE A 833 22.34 -31.74 58.35
N THR A 834 23.32 -31.58 59.23
CA THR A 834 24.20 -30.45 59.50
C THR A 834 25.18 -30.14 58.37
N GLY A 835 25.43 -28.85 58.16
CA GLY A 835 26.78 -28.33 57.93
C GLY A 835 27.12 -27.93 56.50
N TYR A 836 27.08 -26.62 56.21
CA TYR A 836 28.19 -25.88 55.61
C TYR A 836 28.12 -24.42 56.09
N SER A 837 29.20 -23.97 56.74
CA SER A 837 29.39 -22.61 57.24
C SER A 837 29.98 -21.71 56.16
N PHE A 838 29.37 -20.56 55.89
CA PHE A 838 30.10 -19.39 55.41
C PHE A 838 30.27 -18.42 56.58
N ALA A 839 31.52 -18.26 57.01
CA ALA A 839 31.92 -17.33 58.05
C ALA A 839 32.07 -15.93 57.44
N GLY A 840 31.46 -14.94 58.12
CA GLY A 840 31.84 -13.54 58.01
C GLY A 840 30.71 -12.57 57.72
N LEU A 841 29.83 -12.30 58.69
CA LEU A 841 29.33 -10.97 59.09
C LEU A 841 28.53 -11.08 60.42
N PRO A 842 28.58 -10.09 61.35
CA PRO A 842 28.04 -10.21 62.71
C PRO A 842 26.52 -9.99 62.83
N PRO A 843 25.91 -10.35 63.98
CA PRO A 843 24.46 -10.54 64.15
C PRO A 843 23.70 -9.26 64.55
N ARG A 844 22.53 -9.03 63.94
CA ARG A 844 21.26 -8.60 64.58
C ARG A 844 20.19 -8.29 63.52
N ASN A 845 19.21 -9.18 63.34
CA ASN A 845 17.78 -8.97 63.68
C ASN A 845 16.93 -10.05 62.99
N THR A 846 16.52 -11.08 63.74
CA THR A 846 15.81 -12.29 63.26
C THR A 846 14.30 -12.11 63.01
N ASN A 847 13.85 -10.92 62.60
CA ASN A 847 12.42 -10.66 62.34
C ASN A 847 12.04 -10.69 60.85
N SER A 848 13.00 -10.85 59.93
CA SER A 848 12.74 -10.76 58.48
C SER A 848 12.38 -12.09 57.81
N PHE A 849 12.41 -13.21 58.53
CA PHE A 849 12.15 -14.54 57.95
C PHE A 849 10.77 -15.11 58.33
N GLY A 850 10.11 -14.55 59.36
CA GLY A 850 8.74 -14.91 59.74
C GLY A 850 7.66 -14.18 58.94
N GLY A 851 7.99 -13.06 58.28
CA GLY A 851 7.06 -12.30 57.44
C GLY A 851 6.79 -12.94 56.08
N VAL A 852 7.82 -13.48 55.45
CA VAL A 852 7.72 -14.02 54.08
C VAL A 852 6.87 -15.30 54.00
N LEU A 853 6.76 -16.07 55.09
CA LEU A 853 5.95 -17.30 55.13
C LEU A 853 4.46 -17.07 55.38
N ARG A 854 4.04 -15.84 55.74
CA ARG A 854 2.63 -15.50 55.92
C ARG A 854 1.99 -14.91 54.64
N ASP A 855 2.81 -14.43 53.71
CA ASP A 855 2.38 -13.77 52.47
C ASP A 855 2.27 -14.72 51.25
N SER A 856 2.21 -16.04 51.44
CA SER A 856 2.16 -17.01 50.31
C SER A 856 1.11 -18.12 50.40
N LEU A 857 0.15 -18.03 51.32
CA LEU A 857 -0.99 -18.95 51.43
C LEU A 857 -2.17 -18.08 51.94
N ILE A 858 -3.31 -17.85 51.27
CA ILE A 858 -4.28 -18.78 50.66
C ILE A 858 -5.25 -17.99 49.72
N SER A 859 -5.55 -18.56 48.55
CA SER A 859 -6.73 -18.32 47.64
C SER A 859 -8.08 -18.69 48.32
N PRO A 860 -9.28 -18.76 47.69
CA PRO A 860 -10.06 -17.85 46.85
C PRO A 860 -11.27 -17.25 47.61
N GLY A 861 -11.73 -16.06 47.20
CA GLY A 861 -13.05 -15.50 47.53
C GLY A 861 -13.23 -14.91 48.95
N GLY A 862 -13.62 -13.64 49.01
CA GLY A 862 -14.20 -13.01 50.20
C GLY A 862 -13.34 -11.90 50.81
N SER A 863 -13.93 -10.72 50.91
CA SER A 863 -13.40 -9.48 51.47
C SER A 863 -12.66 -9.68 52.80
N VAL A 864 -11.42 -9.18 52.92
CA VAL A 864 -10.77 -9.01 54.23
C VAL A 864 -9.89 -7.76 54.25
N VAL A 865 -10.39 -6.74 54.94
CA VAL A 865 -9.63 -5.66 55.58
C VAL A 865 -8.82 -6.25 56.73
N LYS A 866 -7.55 -5.84 56.94
CA LYS A 866 -7.03 -5.71 58.32
C LYS A 866 -5.77 -4.86 58.51
N ALA A 867 -5.88 -4.06 59.57
CA ALA A 867 -4.96 -3.04 60.05
C ALA A 867 -3.88 -3.56 61.01
N GLY A 868 -2.86 -2.72 61.25
CA GLY A 868 -1.95 -2.83 62.38
C GLY A 868 -0.94 -1.69 62.48
N GLY A 869 -1.28 -0.59 63.15
CA GLY A 869 -0.33 0.46 63.57
C GLY A 869 0.56 0.02 64.75
N LYS A 870 1.58 0.77 65.21
CA LYS A 870 1.74 2.24 65.22
C LYS A 870 3.22 2.66 65.33
N SER A 871 3.61 3.67 64.56
CA SER A 871 3.99 4.98 65.13
C SER A 871 3.84 6.08 64.08
N GLY A 872 2.76 6.86 64.22
CA GLY A 872 2.64 8.19 63.61
C GLY A 872 2.22 8.23 62.13
N ARG A 873 0.89 8.29 61.92
CA ARG A 873 0.17 8.76 60.72
C ARG A 873 0.12 7.76 59.53
N THR A 874 -1.09 7.46 59.08
CA THR A 874 -1.36 6.66 57.88
C THR A 874 -2.62 7.22 57.22
N LEU A 875 -2.48 7.85 56.05
CA LEU A 875 -3.56 8.00 55.07
C LEU A 875 -3.70 6.65 54.33
N TRP A 876 -4.93 6.29 53.97
CA TRP A 876 -5.22 5.14 53.12
C TRP A 876 -5.91 5.62 51.85
N ASP A 877 -5.44 5.20 50.68
CA ASP A 877 -6.22 5.22 49.44
C ASP A 877 -6.66 3.80 49.14
N VAL A 878 -7.97 3.61 48.90
CA VAL A 878 -8.54 2.35 48.39
C VAL A 878 -9.39 2.68 47.18
N ILE A 879 -9.04 2.11 46.02
CA ILE A 879 -9.82 2.15 44.79
C ILE A 879 -10.51 0.80 44.61
N ALA A 880 -11.79 0.80 44.23
CA ALA A 880 -12.48 -0.37 43.67
C ALA A 880 -13.17 0.08 42.38
N ASP A 881 -12.80 -0.52 41.25
CA ASP A 881 -13.46 -0.32 39.95
C ASP A 881 -14.80 -1.08 39.98
N ASP A 882 -15.96 -0.44 39.77
CA ASP A 882 -16.47 -0.13 38.44
C ASP A 882 -17.14 1.27 38.27
N ALA A 883 -16.92 2.24 39.16
CA ALA A 883 -17.40 3.62 38.93
C ALA A 883 -16.60 4.65 39.74
N GLY A 884 -15.63 5.32 39.12
CA GLY A 884 -14.67 6.22 39.78
C GLY A 884 -15.26 7.25 40.75
N THR A 885 -15.25 6.95 42.06
CA THR A 885 -15.55 7.88 43.15
C THR A 885 -14.54 7.67 44.29
N TYR A 886 -13.90 8.75 44.77
CA TYR A 886 -12.93 8.73 45.87
C TYR A 886 -13.63 8.98 47.22
N PHE A 887 -13.18 8.30 48.29
CA PHE A 887 -13.66 8.53 49.67
C PHE A 887 -12.48 8.73 50.63
N GLU A 888 -12.56 9.73 51.51
CA GLU A 888 -11.63 9.94 52.63
C GLU A 888 -12.37 9.70 53.96
N GLY A 889 -12.02 8.64 54.70
CA GLY A 889 -12.64 8.32 55.98
C GLY A 889 -11.67 8.44 57.16
N LEU A 890 -12.13 8.95 58.30
CA LEU A 890 -11.35 9.05 59.55
C LEU A 890 -11.77 7.95 60.54
N THR A 891 -10.87 7.52 61.42
CA THR A 891 -11.20 6.56 62.48
C THR A 891 -10.78 7.05 63.86
N ASN A 892 -11.61 6.78 64.88
CA ASN A 892 -11.21 7.03 66.27
C ASN A 892 -10.39 5.86 66.83
N ARG A 893 -9.84 6.05 68.04
CA ARG A 893 -8.99 5.03 68.71
C ARG A 893 -9.72 3.71 69.02
N SER A 894 -11.04 3.71 68.95
CA SER A 894 -11.91 2.56 69.20
C SER A 894 -12.32 1.84 67.90
N GLY A 895 -11.87 2.31 66.74
CA GLY A 895 -12.12 1.67 65.44
C GLY A 895 -13.48 1.99 64.82
N GLN A 896 -14.17 3.02 65.30
CA GLN A 896 -15.38 3.53 64.65
C GLN A 896 -14.99 4.43 63.47
N LEU A 897 -15.72 4.29 62.36
CA LEU A 897 -15.49 4.97 61.10
C LEU A 897 -16.33 6.26 61.03
N PHE A 898 -15.71 7.35 60.60
CA PHE A 898 -16.32 8.66 60.41
C PHE A 898 -16.17 9.07 58.95
N ASP A 899 -17.21 9.72 58.44
CA ASP A 899 -17.22 10.35 57.14
C ASP A 899 -17.61 11.83 57.28
N LEU A 900 -17.00 12.67 56.43
CA LEU A 900 -17.38 14.06 56.28
C LEU A 900 -18.47 14.09 55.20
N GLY A 901 -19.72 14.23 55.64
CA GLY A 901 -20.84 14.32 54.70
C GLY A 901 -20.73 15.56 53.81
N PRO A 902 -21.29 15.53 52.59
CA PRO A 902 -21.25 16.67 51.69
C PRO A 902 -21.89 17.91 52.33
N THR A 903 -21.28 19.08 52.10
CA THR A 903 -21.74 20.38 52.59
C THR A 903 -23.20 20.60 52.20
N ALA A 904 -24.10 20.77 53.18
CA ALA A 904 -25.46 21.21 52.87
C ALA A 904 -25.43 22.66 52.36
N LEU A 905 -26.42 23.03 51.53
CA LEU A 905 -26.54 24.30 50.77
C LEU A 905 -26.34 25.63 51.53
N LEU A 906 -26.07 25.61 52.83
CA LEU A 906 -25.81 26.79 53.67
C LEU A 906 -24.43 26.78 54.37
N GLY A 907 -23.51 25.92 53.95
CA GLY A 907 -22.10 26.02 54.33
C GLY A 907 -21.74 25.52 55.73
N GLN A 908 -22.56 24.66 56.34
CA GLN A 908 -22.18 23.92 57.55
C GLN A 908 -22.00 22.44 57.22
N GLU A 909 -20.89 21.88 57.69
CA GLU A 909 -20.50 20.49 57.47
C GLU A 909 -20.94 19.62 58.65
N HIS A 910 -21.47 18.42 58.37
CA HIS A 910 -22.03 17.51 59.37
C HIS A 910 -21.16 16.25 59.51
N LEU A 911 -20.92 15.82 60.74
CA LEU A 911 -20.19 14.59 61.05
C LEU A 911 -21.16 13.42 61.23
N ASN A 912 -21.04 12.39 60.38
CA ASN A 912 -21.85 11.17 60.48
C ASN A 912 -21.04 10.04 61.14
N VAL A 913 -21.63 9.38 62.13
CA VAL A 913 -20.98 8.33 62.94
C VAL A 913 -21.63 6.97 62.66
N PHE A 914 -20.83 5.98 62.28
CA PHE A 914 -21.31 4.61 62.05
C PHE A 914 -20.86 3.65 63.15
N GLY A 915 -21.84 3.12 63.91
CA GLY A 915 -21.65 2.13 64.98
C GLY A 915 -22.65 2.27 66.12
N PRO A 916 -22.76 1.30 67.05
CA PRO A 916 -23.70 1.37 68.16
C PRO A 916 -23.41 2.57 69.07
N ASN A 917 -24.45 3.35 69.37
CA ASN A 917 -24.44 4.67 70.00
C ASN A 917 -23.78 4.72 71.39
N SER A 918 -22.46 4.92 71.42
CA SER A 918 -21.74 5.41 72.59
C SER A 918 -20.71 6.45 72.14
N PHE A 919 -21.16 7.48 71.45
CA PHE A 919 -20.31 8.63 71.15
C PHE A 919 -20.40 9.61 72.33
N GLY A 920 -19.36 9.64 73.16
CA GLY A 920 -19.28 10.50 74.34
C GLY A 920 -18.69 11.87 74.01
N PHE A 921 -18.92 12.85 74.88
CA PHE A 921 -18.34 14.20 74.74
C PHE A 921 -16.80 14.19 74.67
N ASP A 922 -16.17 13.21 75.33
CA ASP A 922 -14.72 13.02 75.32
C ASP A 922 -14.20 12.47 73.97
N ASP A 923 -15.03 11.73 73.23
CA ASP A 923 -14.67 11.28 71.87
C ASP A 923 -14.66 12.45 70.89
N LEU A 924 -15.63 13.39 71.03
CA LEU A 924 -15.70 14.62 70.23
C LEU A 924 -14.45 15.51 70.44
N LEU A 925 -14.02 15.69 71.70
CA LEU A 925 -12.81 16.45 72.05
C LEU A 925 -11.52 15.85 71.48
N SER A 926 -11.51 14.54 71.21
CA SER A 926 -10.35 13.84 70.64
C SER A 926 -10.19 14.04 69.12
N VAL A 927 -11.28 14.39 68.43
CA VAL A 927 -11.33 14.59 66.97
C VAL A 927 -11.25 16.07 66.59
N LEU A 928 -11.80 16.96 67.43
CA LEU A 928 -11.82 18.43 67.23
C LEU A 928 -10.48 19.07 66.80
N PRO A 929 -9.30 18.69 67.33
CA PRO A 929 -8.02 19.28 66.92
C PRO A 929 -7.55 18.89 65.50
N GLN A 930 -8.21 17.90 64.89
CA GLN A 930 -7.86 17.37 63.57
C GLN A 930 -8.80 17.87 62.46
N LEU A 931 -9.83 18.64 62.81
CA LEU A 931 -10.73 19.28 61.86
C LEU A 931 -10.16 20.66 61.42
N PRO A 932 -10.36 21.07 60.16
CA PRO A 932 -10.01 22.41 59.70
C PRO A 932 -10.70 23.51 60.53
N LEU A 933 -10.05 24.66 60.73
CA LEU A 933 -10.63 25.80 61.45
C LEU A 933 -11.88 26.33 60.72
N GLY A 934 -13.06 26.18 61.34
CA GLY A 934 -14.36 26.63 60.80
C GLY A 934 -15.51 25.64 61.00
N PHE A 935 -15.24 24.43 61.49
CA PHE A 935 -16.23 23.40 61.87
C PHE A 935 -16.94 23.66 63.20
#